data_AF-A0A934ELD9-F1
#
_entry.id   AF-A0A934ELD9-F1
#
_cell.length_a   1.000
_cell.length_b   1.000
_cell.length_c   1.000
_cell.angle_alpha   90.00
_cell.angle_beta   90.00
_cell.angle_gamma   90.00
#
_symmetry.space_group_name_H-M   'P 1'
#
loop_
_entity.id
_entity.type
_entity.pdbx_description
1 polymer ?
#
loop_
_entity_poly.entity_id
_entity_poly.type
_entity_poly.pdbx_seq_one_letter_code
_entity_poly.pdbx_strand_id
1 'polypeptide(L)'
;MTALEPFDTGATTESARIADLVIHLLLHFEKKCDPNLHVWLGERYTLTLQNTAYVLEAIQQLNLQGIINPLVEHATEWLLEMPGRHEFSAEESNALRPHPARIKTLALLGKVDADLLSDFAKLSDLLDPRTGWISAPPIDLHPVLVTLIWSETTLYLEKLGFVDAGLRLKQEKAFSVIASAFEAWVEKSLPLLQSGNLPVSEVGRNRPGEIVSFGDASYALYLLLRSGQLRLDSPQADAARQILSEFIRKRSSKRRYNFLHCSIHLQTYFGQNSETRDVLDGFVGELFENYRNNNYQDESIPFHALALRLFAMHEGELLHQTILSKLWQHNRETVEDHRHSQEQRLREELMRVIRQSIEVDLTTFQKITGTRARGEVYRLKFDLMTKAKDELDVPVHSRELRLVVKKGSPQMLERSIERYHKLHDSLKHLFASHTGVQKHDEGIAYLLMHDLVAMRPLSEVLVDLDHRTHSDRLLSIKTVAQTVASSLNALHRQSAAPSAVGQLYWTYLTPISDSIRQICHPLAFPEIKPWLDKPFNVNGHSYEKLDFYVKQLKRFEQRLQFSKAGYVHGDCHSRNIMLGDDLLSAVFVDIDTLSSSDDYMVDYGLLLEDVMIYQSLPRGDKVRQLDWNIIRTNAADTAALESHIAYPPFPYKSESAMLFQKYMLGHLEQYAVSTKDRNWKSRLWLAIARGLLLLASRQLDSTAIEPQRRNSSRPEQEIKLIQVACAEAVRLLHELIVHLDRQSNVSLPDLPFPNPDY
;
A
#
# COMPACT_ATOMS: atom_id res chain seq x y z
N MET A 1 -13.04 -11.01 -32.64
CA MET A 1 -12.96 -11.20 -31.18
C MET A 1 -12.04 -12.39 -30.92
N THR A 2 -11.06 -12.26 -30.02
CA THR A 2 -10.23 -13.39 -29.55
C THR A 2 -11.04 -14.31 -28.63
N ALA A 3 -11.02 -15.63 -28.82
CA ALA A 3 -11.70 -16.57 -27.92
C ALA A 3 -11.06 -16.56 -26.50
N LEU A 4 -11.80 -17.01 -25.48
CA LEU A 4 -11.23 -17.33 -24.16
C LEU A 4 -10.12 -18.37 -24.33
N GLU A 5 -9.01 -18.25 -23.60
CA GLU A 5 -7.93 -19.22 -23.67
C GLU A 5 -8.36 -20.57 -23.07
N PRO A 6 -7.72 -21.70 -23.44
CA PRO A 6 -8.01 -22.98 -22.82
C PRO A 6 -7.81 -22.96 -21.30
N PHE A 7 -8.80 -23.46 -20.57
CA PHE A 7 -8.73 -23.58 -19.12
C PHE A 7 -8.28 -24.99 -18.72
N ASP A 8 -7.25 -25.08 -17.90
CA ASP A 8 -6.81 -26.32 -17.24
C ASP A 8 -6.43 -26.01 -15.78
N THR A 9 -6.62 -26.97 -14.88
CA THR A 9 -6.31 -26.81 -13.44
C THR A 9 -5.72 -28.09 -12.87
N GLY A 10 -4.58 -27.94 -12.17
CA GLY A 10 -3.95 -28.99 -11.38
C GLY A 10 -4.53 -29.16 -9.97
N ALA A 11 -5.54 -28.37 -9.59
CA ALA A 11 -6.08 -28.38 -8.23
C ALA A 11 -6.87 -29.66 -7.92
N THR A 12 -6.74 -30.14 -6.67
CA THR A 12 -7.32 -31.42 -6.23
C THR A 12 -8.69 -31.27 -5.56
N THR A 13 -9.03 -30.09 -5.02
CA THR A 13 -10.33 -29.81 -4.42
C THR A 13 -11.23 -29.01 -5.36
N GLU A 14 -12.54 -29.20 -5.26
CA GLU A 14 -13.54 -28.52 -6.09
C GLU A 14 -13.49 -26.99 -5.94
N SER A 15 -13.49 -26.48 -4.71
CA SER A 15 -13.37 -25.03 -4.44
C SER A 15 -12.07 -24.43 -5.00
N ALA A 16 -10.95 -25.16 -4.98
CA ALA A 16 -9.69 -24.67 -5.54
C ALA A 16 -9.68 -24.67 -7.08
N ARG A 17 -10.39 -25.61 -7.71
CA ARG A 17 -10.62 -25.64 -9.17
C ARG A 17 -11.53 -24.50 -9.60
N ILE A 18 -12.62 -24.24 -8.85
CA ILE A 18 -13.51 -23.11 -9.10
C ILE A 18 -12.74 -21.79 -8.91
N ALA A 19 -11.88 -21.69 -7.90
CA ALA A 19 -11.00 -20.53 -7.71
C ALA A 19 -10.07 -20.29 -8.92
N ASP A 20 -9.47 -21.35 -9.48
CA ASP A 20 -8.66 -21.23 -10.70
C ASP A 20 -9.48 -20.74 -11.88
N LEU A 21 -10.69 -21.27 -12.07
CA LEU A 21 -11.59 -20.83 -13.13
C LEU A 21 -12.01 -19.37 -12.93
N VAL A 22 -12.28 -18.95 -11.70
CA VAL A 22 -12.60 -17.55 -11.40
C VAL A 22 -11.44 -16.63 -11.73
N ILE A 23 -10.21 -16.98 -11.33
CA ILE A 23 -9.00 -16.22 -11.69
C ILE A 23 -8.84 -16.17 -13.21
N HIS A 24 -9.06 -17.29 -13.90
CA HIS A 24 -9.01 -17.35 -15.36
C HIS A 24 -10.04 -16.42 -16.02
N LEU A 25 -11.28 -16.37 -15.51
CA LEU A 25 -12.32 -15.44 -15.99
C LEU A 25 -11.96 -13.97 -15.69
N LEU A 26 -11.38 -13.67 -14.53
CA LEU A 26 -10.91 -12.32 -14.20
C LEU A 26 -9.81 -11.85 -15.15
N LEU A 27 -8.81 -12.70 -15.41
CA LEU A 27 -7.75 -12.42 -16.39
C LEU A 27 -8.31 -12.26 -17.81
N HIS A 28 -9.34 -13.04 -18.16
CA HIS A 28 -10.04 -12.85 -19.41
C HIS A 28 -10.71 -11.48 -19.50
N PHE A 29 -11.42 -11.04 -18.44
CA PHE A 29 -12.02 -9.70 -18.42
C PHE A 29 -10.96 -8.61 -18.52
N GLU A 30 -9.84 -8.73 -17.81
CA GLU A 30 -8.73 -7.78 -17.91
C GLU A 30 -8.17 -7.72 -19.34
N LYS A 31 -7.89 -8.87 -19.97
CA LYS A 31 -7.40 -8.95 -21.35
C LYS A 31 -8.40 -8.40 -22.39
N LYS A 32 -9.70 -8.49 -22.10
CA LYS A 32 -10.79 -8.02 -22.97
C LYS A 32 -11.19 -6.57 -22.73
N CYS A 33 -10.74 -5.98 -21.64
CA CYS A 33 -10.95 -4.59 -21.33
C CYS A 33 -10.19 -3.74 -22.36
N ASP A 34 -10.87 -2.78 -22.98
CA ASP A 34 -10.20 -1.84 -23.87
C ASP A 34 -9.17 -1.04 -23.07
N PRO A 35 -7.89 -1.02 -23.48
CA PRO A 35 -6.84 -0.39 -22.68
C PRO A 35 -6.95 1.14 -22.62
N ASN A 36 -7.71 1.77 -23.51
CA ASN A 36 -7.86 3.22 -23.56
C ASN A 36 -9.14 3.69 -22.87
N LEU A 37 -10.26 3.01 -23.14
CA LEU A 37 -11.57 3.36 -22.60
C LEU A 37 -11.88 2.64 -21.29
N HIS A 38 -11.12 1.60 -20.94
CA HIS A 38 -11.31 0.77 -19.76
C HIS A 38 -12.73 0.16 -19.67
N VAL A 39 -13.26 -0.30 -20.80
CA VAL A 39 -14.59 -0.93 -20.90
C VAL A 39 -14.60 -2.16 -21.81
N TRP A 40 -15.65 -2.96 -21.71
CA TRP A 40 -15.82 -4.19 -22.50
C TRP A 40 -16.65 -3.93 -23.75
N LEU A 41 -15.97 -3.70 -24.86
CA LEU A 41 -16.59 -3.31 -26.13
C LEU A 41 -17.58 -4.38 -26.65
N GLY A 42 -18.74 -3.92 -27.11
CA GLY A 42 -19.68 -4.67 -27.93
C GLY A 42 -19.77 -4.11 -29.35
N GLU A 43 -20.50 -4.79 -30.24
CA GLU A 43 -20.72 -4.31 -31.63
C GLU A 43 -21.44 -2.96 -31.71
N ARG A 44 -22.17 -2.60 -30.64
CA ARG A 44 -22.87 -1.33 -30.48
C ARG A 44 -22.66 -0.81 -29.06
N TYR A 45 -22.77 0.50 -28.87
CA TYR A 45 -22.58 1.13 -27.56
C TYR A 45 -23.55 0.66 -26.48
N THR A 46 -24.81 0.33 -26.83
CA THR A 46 -25.75 -0.30 -25.90
C THR A 46 -25.21 -1.62 -25.36
N LEU A 47 -24.56 -2.42 -26.22
CA LEU A 47 -23.95 -3.68 -25.84
C LEU A 47 -22.67 -3.46 -25.04
N THR A 48 -21.85 -2.46 -25.36
CA THR A 48 -20.71 -2.05 -24.53
C THR A 48 -21.15 -1.70 -23.12
N LEU A 49 -22.20 -0.87 -22.98
CA LEU A 49 -22.76 -0.49 -21.69
C LEU A 49 -23.26 -1.72 -20.91
N GLN A 50 -24.00 -2.62 -21.57
CA GLN A 50 -24.47 -3.86 -20.96
C GLN A 50 -23.30 -4.74 -20.51
N ASN A 51 -22.32 -4.99 -21.38
CA ASN A 51 -21.13 -5.79 -21.06
C ASN A 51 -20.41 -5.23 -19.83
N THR A 52 -20.15 -3.92 -19.82
CA THR A 52 -19.50 -3.24 -18.70
C THR A 52 -20.31 -3.34 -17.42
N ALA A 53 -21.63 -3.13 -17.48
CA ALA A 53 -22.52 -3.31 -16.34
C ALA A 53 -22.48 -4.74 -15.77
N TYR A 54 -22.58 -5.76 -16.63
CA TYR A 54 -22.52 -7.17 -16.23
C TYR A 54 -21.19 -7.53 -15.57
N VAL A 55 -20.07 -7.10 -16.14
CA VAL A 55 -18.73 -7.40 -15.59
C VAL A 55 -18.54 -6.70 -14.24
N LEU A 56 -18.95 -5.43 -14.11
CA LEU A 56 -18.86 -4.70 -12.84
C LEU A 56 -19.73 -5.33 -11.75
N GLU A 57 -20.96 -5.73 -12.07
CA GLU A 57 -21.82 -6.46 -11.13
C GLU A 57 -21.18 -7.79 -10.69
N ALA A 58 -20.50 -8.49 -11.61
CA ALA A 58 -19.83 -9.75 -11.32
C ALA A 58 -18.60 -9.58 -10.43
N ILE A 59 -17.77 -8.60 -10.75
CA ILE A 59 -16.58 -8.25 -9.97
C ILE A 59 -16.98 -7.80 -8.55
N GLN A 60 -18.00 -6.95 -8.43
CA GLN A 60 -18.49 -6.47 -7.14
C GLN A 60 -18.94 -7.64 -6.24
N GLN A 61 -19.52 -8.69 -6.81
CA GLN A 61 -19.98 -9.87 -6.08
C GLN A 61 -18.83 -10.69 -5.47
N LEU A 62 -17.62 -10.63 -6.03
CA LEU A 62 -16.44 -11.32 -5.49
C LEU A 62 -15.84 -10.63 -4.26
N ASN A 63 -16.19 -9.36 -4.02
CA ASN A 63 -15.73 -8.57 -2.89
C ASN A 63 -14.19 -8.47 -2.73
N LEU A 64 -13.42 -8.55 -3.82
CA LEU A 64 -11.94 -8.52 -3.80
C LEU A 64 -11.39 -7.08 -3.69
N GLN A 65 -11.91 -6.30 -2.74
CA GLN A 65 -11.56 -4.88 -2.56
C GLN A 65 -10.03 -4.70 -2.46
N GLY A 66 -9.49 -3.77 -3.26
CA GLY A 66 -8.07 -3.43 -3.30
C GLY A 66 -7.25 -4.09 -4.41
N ILE A 67 -7.59 -5.31 -4.86
CA ILE A 67 -6.80 -6.01 -5.91
C ILE A 67 -7.28 -5.65 -7.33
N ILE A 68 -8.59 -5.54 -7.52
CA ILE A 68 -9.22 -5.25 -8.82
C ILE A 68 -9.83 -3.84 -8.93
N ASN A 69 -9.56 -2.99 -7.93
CA ASN A 69 -10.04 -1.60 -7.89
C ASN A 69 -9.73 -0.80 -9.17
N PRO A 70 -8.55 -0.91 -9.82
CA PRO A 70 -8.27 -0.11 -11.03
C PRO A 70 -9.22 -0.43 -12.19
N LEU A 71 -9.57 -1.71 -12.38
CA LEU A 71 -10.52 -2.16 -13.41
C LEU A 71 -11.94 -1.68 -13.10
N VAL A 72 -12.33 -1.68 -11.82
CA VAL A 72 -13.65 -1.24 -11.38
C VAL A 72 -13.79 0.27 -11.46
N GLU A 73 -12.80 1.03 -10.96
CA GLU A 73 -12.83 2.48 -10.88
C GLU A 73 -12.95 3.13 -12.26
N HIS A 74 -12.08 2.78 -13.21
CA HIS A 74 -12.12 3.38 -14.53
C HIS A 74 -13.40 3.04 -15.32
N ALA A 75 -13.86 1.78 -15.25
CA ALA A 75 -15.10 1.38 -15.90
C ALA A 75 -16.34 2.04 -15.23
N THR A 76 -16.27 2.28 -13.93
CA THR A 76 -17.30 3.00 -13.17
C THR A 76 -17.31 4.48 -13.54
N GLU A 77 -16.15 5.12 -13.64
CA GLU A 77 -16.00 6.50 -14.12
C GLU A 77 -16.54 6.63 -15.54
N TRP A 78 -16.24 5.68 -16.42
CA TRP A 78 -16.81 5.65 -17.77
C TRP A 78 -18.35 5.58 -17.75
N LEU A 79 -18.94 4.76 -16.88
CA LEU A 79 -20.39 4.73 -16.69
C LEU A 79 -20.94 6.04 -16.10
N LEU A 80 -20.23 6.70 -15.18
CA LEU A 80 -20.65 7.98 -14.61
C LEU A 80 -20.64 9.07 -15.69
N GLU A 81 -19.49 9.23 -16.35
CA GLU A 81 -19.23 10.33 -17.27
C GLU A 81 -19.93 10.13 -18.62
N MET A 82 -20.04 8.89 -19.11
CA MET A 82 -20.50 8.52 -20.46
C MET A 82 -19.82 9.41 -21.52
N PRO A 83 -18.70 8.99 -22.15
CA PRO A 83 -17.69 9.88 -22.71
C PRO A 83 -18.26 11.12 -23.39
N GLY A 84 -17.94 12.29 -22.82
CA GLY A 84 -18.59 13.55 -23.15
C GLY A 84 -18.31 14.00 -24.58
N ARG A 85 -19.37 14.31 -25.34
CA ARG A 85 -19.50 15.15 -26.56
C ARG A 85 -18.54 14.95 -27.76
N HIS A 86 -17.44 14.22 -27.63
CA HIS A 86 -16.44 14.03 -28.69
C HIS A 86 -16.59 12.67 -29.40
N GLU A 87 -17.23 11.68 -28.76
CA GLU A 87 -17.52 10.36 -29.36
C GLU A 87 -19.01 10.14 -29.66
N PHE A 88 -19.91 10.81 -28.93
CA PHE A 88 -21.35 10.69 -29.10
C PHE A 88 -21.99 12.01 -29.54
N SER A 89 -23.00 11.93 -30.40
CA SER A 89 -23.94 13.04 -30.55
C SER A 89 -24.69 13.30 -29.25
N ALA A 90 -25.18 14.53 -29.06
CA ALA A 90 -25.98 14.88 -27.89
C ALA A 90 -27.27 14.02 -27.80
N GLU A 91 -27.83 13.61 -28.94
CA GLU A 91 -29.02 12.75 -29.01
C GLU A 91 -28.72 11.31 -28.55
N GLU A 92 -27.61 10.71 -29.00
CA GLU A 92 -27.20 9.37 -28.57
C GLU A 92 -26.84 9.34 -27.08
N SER A 93 -26.13 10.35 -26.59
CA SER A 93 -25.82 10.48 -25.17
C SER A 93 -27.10 10.59 -24.33
N ASN A 94 -28.05 11.43 -24.75
CA ASN A 94 -29.34 11.57 -24.06
C ASN A 94 -30.18 10.28 -24.07
N ALA A 95 -30.04 9.43 -25.09
CA ALA A 95 -30.72 8.14 -25.17
C ALA A 95 -30.06 7.05 -24.31
N LEU A 96 -28.72 7.02 -24.24
CA LEU A 96 -27.96 6.00 -23.51
C LEU A 96 -27.81 6.30 -22.01
N ARG A 97 -27.80 7.57 -21.60
CA ARG A 97 -27.66 7.96 -20.19
C ARG A 97 -28.73 7.37 -19.25
N PRO A 98 -30.03 7.37 -19.60
CA PRO A 98 -31.07 6.76 -18.76
C PRO A 98 -31.15 5.23 -18.92
N HIS A 99 -30.12 4.56 -19.46
CA HIS A 99 -30.15 3.11 -19.66
C HIS A 99 -30.29 2.36 -18.31
N PRO A 100 -31.27 1.44 -18.16
CA PRO A 100 -31.55 0.78 -16.87
C PRO A 100 -30.35 0.05 -16.25
N ALA A 101 -29.61 -0.73 -17.05
CA ALA A 101 -28.41 -1.44 -16.58
C ALA A 101 -27.36 -0.50 -15.98
N ARG A 102 -27.03 0.63 -16.64
CA ARG A 102 -26.10 1.65 -16.12
C ARG A 102 -26.55 2.15 -14.75
N ILE A 103 -27.81 2.58 -14.65
CA ILE A 103 -28.32 3.18 -13.42
C ILE A 103 -28.29 2.15 -12.27
N LYS A 104 -28.74 0.93 -12.54
CA LYS A 104 -28.71 -0.16 -11.58
C LYS A 104 -27.30 -0.45 -11.09
N THR A 105 -26.33 -0.61 -12.00
CA THR A 105 -24.94 -0.91 -11.64
C THR A 105 -24.33 0.22 -10.81
N LEU A 106 -24.53 1.49 -11.19
CA LEU A 106 -24.03 2.63 -10.41
C LEU A 106 -24.68 2.72 -9.01
N ALA A 107 -25.98 2.47 -8.91
CA ALA A 107 -26.68 2.39 -7.62
C ALA A 107 -26.17 1.22 -6.75
N LEU A 108 -25.92 0.05 -7.34
CA LEU A 108 -25.32 -1.10 -6.66
C LEU A 108 -23.92 -0.76 -6.11
N LEU A 109 -23.10 -0.05 -6.88
CA LEU A 109 -21.75 0.36 -6.51
C LEU A 109 -21.74 1.55 -5.51
N GLY A 110 -22.90 2.12 -5.18
CA GLY A 110 -23.00 3.30 -4.31
C GLY A 110 -22.49 4.60 -4.94
N LYS A 111 -22.37 4.64 -6.27
CA LYS A 111 -21.86 5.79 -7.02
C LYS A 111 -23.03 6.61 -7.54
N VAL A 112 -23.66 7.37 -6.64
CA VAL A 112 -24.84 8.17 -6.91
C VAL A 112 -24.51 9.66 -6.85
N ASP A 113 -24.73 10.36 -7.96
CA ASP A 113 -24.60 11.81 -8.07
C ASP A 113 -25.91 12.47 -8.57
N ALA A 114 -25.93 13.80 -8.66
CA ALA A 114 -27.11 14.54 -9.09
C ALA A 114 -27.53 14.22 -10.53
N ASP A 115 -26.56 13.93 -11.39
CA ASP A 115 -26.76 13.59 -12.79
C ASP A 115 -27.43 12.22 -12.94
N LEU A 116 -26.97 11.22 -12.18
CA LEU A 116 -27.58 9.90 -12.13
C LEU A 116 -29.01 9.97 -11.59
N LEU A 117 -29.26 10.75 -10.55
CA LEU A 117 -30.61 10.96 -10.03
C LEU A 117 -31.52 11.62 -11.06
N SER A 118 -31.02 12.58 -11.84
CA SER A 118 -31.74 13.18 -12.96
C SER A 118 -32.05 12.15 -14.06
N ASP A 119 -31.08 11.32 -14.44
CA ASP A 119 -31.27 10.26 -15.44
C ASP A 119 -32.24 9.18 -14.94
N PHE A 120 -32.19 8.85 -13.65
CA PHE A 120 -33.14 7.94 -13.02
C PHE A 120 -34.56 8.53 -12.92
N ALA A 121 -34.69 9.84 -12.71
CA ALA A 121 -35.99 10.51 -12.74
C ALA A 121 -36.64 10.38 -14.12
N LYS A 122 -35.87 10.56 -15.22
CA LYS A 122 -36.36 10.35 -16.59
C LYS A 122 -36.89 8.92 -16.80
N LEU A 123 -36.18 7.91 -16.31
CA LEU A 123 -36.65 6.52 -16.35
C LEU A 123 -37.92 6.32 -15.50
N SER A 124 -37.97 6.94 -14.32
CA SER A 124 -39.09 6.88 -13.38
C SER A 124 -40.35 7.60 -13.88
N ASP A 125 -40.21 8.52 -14.83
CA ASP A 125 -41.33 9.21 -15.48
C ASP A 125 -42.00 8.37 -16.57
N LEU A 126 -41.32 7.31 -17.05
CA LEU A 126 -41.89 6.35 -17.99
C LEU A 126 -42.79 5.30 -17.31
N LEU A 127 -42.76 5.23 -15.97
CA LEU A 127 -43.63 4.37 -15.18
C LEU A 127 -45.05 4.92 -15.24
N ASP A 128 -45.95 4.21 -15.92
CA ASP A 128 -47.35 4.60 -16.02
C ASP A 128 -48.05 4.39 -14.66
N PRO A 129 -48.56 5.47 -14.02
CA PRO A 129 -49.21 5.37 -12.72
C PRO A 129 -50.45 4.46 -12.71
N ARG A 130 -51.11 4.28 -13.86
CA ARG A 130 -52.31 3.43 -13.97
C ARG A 130 -51.95 1.96 -13.99
N THR A 131 -50.99 1.60 -14.84
CA THR A 131 -50.62 0.20 -15.07
C THR A 131 -49.52 -0.29 -14.14
N GLY A 132 -48.73 0.60 -13.52
CA GLY A 132 -47.57 0.24 -12.71
C GLY A 132 -46.39 -0.30 -13.54
N TRP A 133 -46.46 -0.23 -14.87
CA TRP A 133 -45.42 -0.71 -15.79
C TRP A 133 -44.78 0.45 -16.54
N ILE A 134 -43.52 0.28 -16.95
CA ILE A 134 -42.87 1.21 -17.86
C ILE A 134 -43.45 0.99 -19.27
N SER A 135 -44.07 2.02 -19.84
CA SER A 135 -44.91 1.86 -21.05
C SER A 135 -44.15 2.01 -22.37
N ALA A 136 -43.08 2.81 -22.38
CA ALA A 136 -42.25 3.09 -23.55
C ALA A 136 -40.76 3.17 -23.15
N PRO A 137 -40.07 2.03 -22.99
CA PRO A 137 -38.67 2.03 -22.63
C PRO A 137 -37.83 2.72 -23.73
N PRO A 138 -36.76 3.45 -23.40
CA PRO A 138 -35.98 4.24 -24.36
C PRO A 138 -35.14 3.39 -25.35
N ILE A 139 -35.21 2.05 -25.26
CA ILE A 139 -34.37 1.07 -25.94
C ILE A 139 -35.23 -0.18 -26.22
N ASP A 140 -34.82 -1.05 -27.16
CA ASP A 140 -35.41 -2.37 -27.49
C ASP A 140 -35.36 -3.40 -26.32
N LEU A 141 -35.60 -2.97 -25.08
CA LEU A 141 -35.76 -3.83 -23.91
C LEU A 141 -37.25 -4.04 -23.63
N HIS A 142 -37.60 -5.22 -23.15
CA HIS A 142 -38.99 -5.53 -22.81
C HIS A 142 -39.46 -4.71 -21.60
N PRO A 143 -40.66 -4.08 -21.65
CA PRO A 143 -41.24 -3.30 -20.54
C PRO A 143 -41.13 -3.96 -19.16
N VAL A 144 -41.40 -5.26 -19.07
CA VAL A 144 -41.34 -6.02 -17.82
C VAL A 144 -39.93 -6.03 -17.24
N LEU A 145 -38.92 -6.35 -18.06
CA LEU A 145 -37.52 -6.37 -17.62
C LEU A 145 -37.07 -4.99 -17.17
N VAL A 146 -37.45 -3.94 -17.88
CA VAL A 146 -37.11 -2.57 -17.51
C VAL A 146 -37.75 -2.18 -16.18
N THR A 147 -39.02 -2.55 -15.95
CA THR A 147 -39.67 -2.36 -14.64
C THR A 147 -38.98 -3.15 -13.54
N LEU A 148 -38.55 -4.40 -13.78
CA LEU A 148 -37.81 -5.20 -12.79
C LEU A 148 -36.47 -4.55 -12.43
N ILE A 149 -35.68 -4.11 -13.42
CA ILE A 149 -34.41 -3.39 -13.20
C ILE A 149 -34.66 -2.08 -12.46
N TRP A 150 -35.70 -1.33 -12.83
CA TRP A 150 -36.10 -0.10 -12.15
C TRP A 150 -36.46 -0.36 -10.68
N SER A 151 -37.26 -1.39 -10.41
CA SER A 151 -37.64 -1.77 -9.04
C SER A 151 -36.42 -2.21 -8.22
N GLU A 152 -35.49 -2.96 -8.79
CA GLU A 152 -34.23 -3.29 -8.11
C GLU A 152 -33.41 -2.02 -7.78
N THR A 153 -33.34 -1.11 -8.74
CA THR A 153 -32.62 0.17 -8.59
C THR A 153 -33.24 0.99 -7.45
N THR A 154 -34.58 1.05 -7.34
CA THR A 154 -35.23 1.75 -6.21
C THR A 154 -34.84 1.15 -4.87
N LEU A 155 -34.72 -0.17 -4.74
CA LEU A 155 -34.28 -0.82 -3.50
C LEU A 155 -32.83 -0.45 -3.12
N TYR A 156 -31.93 -0.31 -4.11
CA TYR A 156 -30.57 0.18 -3.85
C TYR A 156 -30.58 1.65 -3.42
N LEU A 157 -31.30 2.52 -4.14
CA LEU A 157 -31.41 3.94 -3.81
C LEU A 157 -32.08 4.16 -2.45
N GLU A 158 -33.03 3.31 -2.06
CA GLU A 158 -33.69 3.36 -0.76
C GLU A 158 -32.70 3.08 0.37
N LYS A 159 -31.88 2.03 0.22
CA LYS A 159 -30.81 1.70 1.17
C LYS A 159 -29.80 2.84 1.33
N LEU A 160 -29.58 3.62 0.26
CA LEU A 160 -28.68 4.78 0.24
C LEU A 160 -29.36 6.09 0.70
N GLY A 161 -30.66 6.09 0.98
CA GLY A 161 -31.39 7.27 1.46
C GLY A 161 -31.85 8.26 0.39
N PHE A 162 -31.90 7.85 -0.89
CA PHE A 162 -32.27 8.72 -2.02
C PHE A 162 -33.73 8.58 -2.48
N VAL A 163 -34.55 7.79 -1.78
CA VAL A 163 -35.96 7.55 -2.15
C VAL A 163 -36.89 8.44 -1.33
N ASP A 164 -37.62 9.32 -2.02
CA ASP A 164 -38.63 10.20 -1.44
C ASP A 164 -40.03 9.55 -1.38
N ALA A 165 -41.00 10.25 -0.78
CA ALA A 165 -42.37 9.75 -0.63
C ALA A 165 -43.10 9.51 -1.97
N GLY A 166 -42.82 10.31 -3.00
CA GLY A 166 -43.45 10.15 -4.31
C GLY A 166 -42.93 8.91 -5.03
N LEU A 167 -41.63 8.67 -4.94
CA LEU A 167 -40.98 7.49 -5.50
C LEU A 167 -41.39 6.22 -4.74
N ARG A 168 -41.60 6.26 -3.41
CA ARG A 168 -42.16 5.13 -2.64
C ARG A 168 -43.55 4.73 -3.14
N LEU A 169 -44.44 5.69 -3.42
CA LEU A 169 -45.76 5.37 -3.96
C LEU A 169 -45.68 4.71 -5.35
N LYS A 170 -44.78 5.18 -6.21
CA LYS A 170 -44.49 4.55 -7.50
C LYS A 170 -43.95 3.12 -7.31
N GLN A 171 -43.04 2.95 -6.35
CA GLN A 171 -42.42 1.67 -6.01
C GLN A 171 -43.45 0.66 -5.49
N GLU A 172 -44.32 1.05 -4.55
CA GLU A 172 -45.43 0.23 -4.05
C GLU A 172 -46.36 -0.23 -5.18
N LYS A 173 -46.71 0.68 -6.09
CA LYS A 173 -47.55 0.35 -7.24
C LYS A 173 -46.87 -0.65 -8.18
N ALA A 174 -45.59 -0.46 -8.48
CA ALA A 174 -44.81 -1.38 -9.32
C ALA A 174 -44.71 -2.77 -8.69
N PHE A 175 -44.39 -2.86 -7.39
CA PHE A 175 -44.31 -4.15 -6.69
C PHE A 175 -45.66 -4.88 -6.65
N SER A 176 -46.77 -4.16 -6.48
CA SER A 176 -48.12 -4.75 -6.52
C SER A 176 -48.43 -5.40 -7.88
N VAL A 177 -48.07 -4.75 -8.99
CA VAL A 177 -48.32 -5.30 -10.33
C VAL A 177 -47.34 -6.41 -10.71
N ILE A 178 -46.09 -6.34 -10.24
CA ILE A 178 -45.11 -7.43 -10.35
C ILE A 178 -45.61 -8.66 -9.58
N ALA A 179 -46.12 -8.50 -8.36
CA ALA A 179 -46.66 -9.60 -7.55
C ALA A 179 -47.83 -10.29 -8.26
N SER A 180 -48.76 -9.50 -8.81
CA SER A 180 -49.92 -10.03 -9.54
C SER A 180 -49.51 -10.78 -10.83
N ALA A 181 -48.55 -10.23 -11.59
CA ALA A 181 -48.03 -10.88 -12.79
C ALA A 181 -47.25 -12.16 -12.47
N PHE A 182 -46.52 -12.17 -11.36
CA PHE A 182 -45.80 -13.33 -10.87
C PHE A 182 -46.75 -14.44 -10.40
N GLU A 183 -47.83 -14.11 -9.69
CA GLU A 183 -48.89 -15.04 -9.31
C GLU A 183 -49.52 -15.70 -10.53
N ALA A 184 -49.95 -14.91 -11.52
CA ALA A 184 -50.50 -15.44 -12.77
C ALA A 184 -49.51 -16.35 -13.52
N TRP A 185 -48.21 -16.02 -13.47
CA TRP A 185 -47.17 -16.88 -14.06
C TRP A 185 -47.04 -18.22 -13.33
N VAL A 186 -47.07 -18.22 -11.99
CA VAL A 186 -47.03 -19.46 -11.18
C VAL A 186 -48.27 -20.31 -11.45
N GLU A 187 -49.48 -19.73 -11.42
CA GLU A 187 -50.74 -20.42 -11.67
C GLU A 187 -50.77 -21.09 -13.05
N LYS A 188 -50.21 -20.41 -14.07
CA LYS A 188 -50.12 -20.95 -15.43
C LYS A 188 -49.07 -22.06 -15.55
N SER A 189 -47.97 -21.97 -14.81
CA SER A 189 -46.80 -22.84 -14.96
C SER A 189 -46.88 -24.10 -14.09
N LEU A 190 -47.54 -24.04 -12.95
CA LEU A 190 -47.65 -25.16 -12.01
C LEU A 190 -48.36 -26.40 -12.60
N PRO A 191 -49.49 -26.29 -13.33
CA PRO A 191 -50.10 -27.44 -14.00
C PRO A 191 -49.20 -28.05 -15.08
N LEU A 192 -48.37 -27.23 -15.74
CA LEU A 192 -47.41 -27.68 -16.75
C LEU A 192 -46.26 -28.47 -16.12
N LEU A 193 -45.83 -28.08 -14.91
CA LEU A 193 -44.88 -28.85 -14.11
C LEU A 193 -45.47 -30.22 -13.74
N GLN A 194 -46.69 -30.23 -13.19
CA GLN A 194 -47.38 -31.45 -12.74
C GLN A 194 -47.65 -32.44 -13.86
N SER A 195 -47.88 -31.97 -15.08
CA SER A 195 -48.08 -32.80 -16.27
C SER A 195 -46.76 -33.21 -16.96
N GLY A 196 -45.60 -32.81 -16.42
CA GLY A 196 -44.29 -33.08 -17.02
C GLY A 196 -44.00 -32.29 -18.30
N ASN A 197 -44.92 -31.43 -18.73
CA ASN A 197 -44.91 -30.70 -20.00
C ASN A 197 -44.45 -29.26 -19.88
N LEU A 198 -43.60 -28.94 -18.89
CA LEU A 198 -43.02 -27.61 -18.76
C LEU A 198 -42.36 -27.21 -20.10
N PRO A 199 -42.82 -26.14 -20.76
CA PRO A 199 -42.37 -25.82 -22.11
C PRO A 199 -40.87 -25.49 -22.11
N VAL A 200 -40.14 -26.17 -23.00
CA VAL A 200 -38.71 -25.94 -23.24
C VAL A 200 -38.45 -24.63 -23.99
N SER A 201 -39.47 -24.12 -24.70
CA SER A 201 -39.42 -22.86 -25.44
C SER A 201 -40.48 -21.86 -24.95
N GLU A 202 -40.07 -20.62 -24.72
CA GLU A 202 -40.93 -19.48 -24.37
C GLU A 202 -42.00 -19.28 -25.44
N VAL A 203 -43.28 -19.48 -25.09
CA VAL A 203 -44.41 -19.36 -26.02
C VAL A 203 -44.77 -17.89 -26.21
N GLY A 204 -44.70 -17.41 -27.45
CA GLY A 204 -44.90 -16.00 -27.81
C GLY A 204 -46.34 -15.48 -27.70
N ARG A 205 -46.46 -14.28 -27.13
CA ARG A 205 -46.97 -13.00 -27.72
C ARG A 205 -46.88 -11.99 -26.58
N ASN A 206 -45.95 -11.03 -26.70
CA ASN A 206 -45.64 -10.04 -25.67
C ASN A 206 -46.84 -9.12 -25.43
N ARG A 207 -47.63 -9.39 -24.40
CA ARG A 207 -48.55 -8.40 -23.84
C ARG A 207 -47.76 -7.59 -22.80
N PRO A 208 -47.83 -6.25 -22.84
CA PRO A 208 -47.24 -5.41 -21.80
C PRO A 208 -47.75 -5.86 -20.41
N GLY A 209 -46.82 -6.11 -19.49
CA GLY A 209 -47.13 -6.52 -18.11
C GLY A 209 -47.24 -8.03 -17.85
N GLU A 210 -47.00 -8.90 -18.84
CA GLU A 210 -46.96 -10.36 -18.63
C GLU A 210 -45.51 -10.88 -18.51
N ILE A 211 -45.23 -11.68 -17.48
CA ILE A 211 -43.96 -12.39 -17.31
C ILE A 211 -43.97 -13.61 -18.24
N VAL A 212 -43.11 -13.60 -19.25
CA VAL A 212 -43.09 -14.63 -20.31
C VAL A 212 -41.85 -15.52 -20.31
N SER A 213 -40.74 -15.06 -19.72
CA SER A 213 -39.48 -15.80 -19.63
C SER A 213 -39.23 -16.33 -18.22
N PHE A 214 -38.53 -17.47 -18.12
CA PHE A 214 -38.07 -17.99 -16.82
C PHE A 214 -37.04 -17.06 -16.17
N GLY A 215 -36.26 -16.33 -16.98
CA GLY A 215 -35.33 -15.29 -16.52
C GLY A 215 -36.07 -14.18 -15.76
N ASP A 216 -37.06 -13.57 -16.40
CA ASP A 216 -37.89 -12.51 -15.79
C ASP A 216 -38.66 -13.03 -14.56
N ALA A 217 -39.19 -14.26 -14.62
CA ALA A 217 -39.87 -14.87 -13.49
C ALA A 217 -38.95 -15.07 -12.27
N SER A 218 -37.72 -15.54 -12.51
CA SER A 218 -36.73 -15.68 -11.44
C SER A 218 -36.31 -14.33 -10.85
N TYR A 219 -36.26 -13.29 -11.68
CA TYR A 219 -35.93 -11.93 -11.24
C TYR A 219 -37.08 -11.30 -10.45
N ALA A 220 -38.33 -11.52 -10.87
CA ALA A 220 -39.52 -11.12 -10.12
C ALA A 220 -39.56 -11.82 -8.75
N LEU A 221 -39.32 -13.15 -8.69
CA LEU A 221 -39.20 -13.89 -7.44
C LEU A 221 -38.14 -13.27 -6.51
N TYR A 222 -36.93 -13.02 -7.05
CA TYR A 222 -35.85 -12.37 -6.32
C TYR A 222 -36.28 -11.03 -5.73
N LEU A 223 -36.93 -10.16 -6.52
CA LEU A 223 -37.35 -8.84 -6.09
C LEU A 223 -38.47 -8.87 -5.05
N LEU A 224 -39.46 -9.75 -5.21
CA LEU A 224 -40.58 -9.87 -4.28
C LEU A 224 -40.14 -10.43 -2.92
N LEU A 225 -39.20 -11.38 -2.91
CA LEU A 225 -38.57 -11.86 -1.67
C LEU A 225 -37.71 -10.75 -1.04
N ARG A 226 -36.92 -10.03 -1.84
CA ARG A 226 -36.05 -8.94 -1.37
C ARG A 226 -36.82 -7.76 -0.78
N SER A 227 -37.95 -7.41 -1.36
CA SER A 227 -38.81 -6.32 -0.88
C SER A 227 -39.74 -6.72 0.26
N GLY A 228 -39.80 -8.01 0.62
CA GLY A 228 -40.70 -8.55 1.64
C GLY A 228 -42.17 -8.68 1.20
N GLN A 229 -42.46 -8.49 -0.10
CA GLN A 229 -43.80 -8.64 -0.67
C GLN A 229 -44.21 -10.12 -0.82
N LEU A 230 -43.23 -11.02 -0.92
CA LEU A 230 -43.43 -12.46 -0.88
C LEU A 230 -42.64 -13.04 0.29
N ARG A 231 -43.26 -13.94 1.05
CA ARG A 231 -42.56 -14.67 2.11
C ARG A 231 -41.89 -15.92 1.56
N LEU A 232 -40.68 -16.22 2.05
CA LEU A 232 -39.89 -17.38 1.62
C LEU A 232 -40.59 -18.72 1.87
N ASP A 233 -41.38 -18.81 2.95
CA ASP A 233 -42.15 -19.98 3.36
C ASP A 233 -43.55 -20.08 2.72
N SER A 234 -43.88 -19.17 1.79
CA SER A 234 -45.19 -19.19 1.13
C SER A 234 -45.32 -20.32 0.11
N PRO A 235 -46.53 -20.90 -0.08
CA PRO A 235 -46.77 -21.90 -1.11
C PRO A 235 -46.42 -21.42 -2.53
N GLN A 236 -46.62 -20.13 -2.80
CA GLN A 236 -46.29 -19.51 -4.07
C GLN A 236 -44.77 -19.44 -4.30
N ALA A 237 -43.99 -19.13 -3.26
CA ALA A 237 -42.52 -19.14 -3.34
C ALA A 237 -41.99 -20.56 -3.58
N ASP A 238 -42.53 -21.57 -2.88
CA ASP A 238 -42.12 -22.97 -3.10
C ASP A 238 -42.52 -23.49 -4.48
N ALA A 239 -43.73 -23.19 -4.96
CA ALA A 239 -44.16 -23.54 -6.32
C ALA A 239 -43.22 -22.95 -7.38
N ALA A 240 -42.86 -21.67 -7.23
CA ALA A 240 -41.91 -21.02 -8.14
C ALA A 240 -40.51 -21.66 -8.06
N ARG A 241 -40.02 -21.98 -6.85
CA ARG A 241 -38.75 -22.71 -6.64
C ARG A 241 -38.76 -24.05 -7.39
N GLN A 242 -39.81 -24.84 -7.28
CA GLN A 242 -39.94 -26.13 -7.97
C GLN A 242 -39.94 -25.97 -9.49
N ILE A 243 -40.73 -25.02 -10.02
CA ILE A 243 -40.80 -24.72 -11.46
C ILE A 243 -39.43 -24.33 -12.00
N LEU A 244 -38.73 -23.40 -11.34
CA LEU A 244 -37.42 -22.91 -11.77
C LEU A 244 -36.33 -24.00 -11.64
N SER A 245 -36.38 -24.83 -10.59
CA SER A 245 -35.45 -25.95 -10.42
C SER A 245 -35.62 -26.99 -11.53
N GLU A 246 -36.85 -27.32 -11.89
CA GLU A 246 -37.11 -28.26 -12.99
C GLU A 246 -36.69 -27.67 -14.35
N PHE A 247 -36.88 -26.37 -14.57
CA PHE A 247 -36.38 -25.69 -15.77
C PHE A 247 -34.85 -25.79 -15.87
N ILE A 248 -34.13 -25.58 -14.75
CA ILE A 248 -32.68 -25.77 -14.67
C ILE A 248 -32.30 -27.25 -14.78
N ARG A 249 -33.17 -28.21 -14.47
CA ARG A 249 -32.87 -29.65 -14.60
C ARG A 249 -32.99 -30.14 -16.06
N LYS A 250 -34.00 -29.69 -16.81
CA LYS A 250 -34.28 -30.15 -18.19
C LYS A 250 -33.43 -29.51 -19.29
N ARG A 251 -32.61 -28.50 -18.95
CA ARG A 251 -31.71 -27.68 -19.80
C ARG A 251 -31.67 -28.08 -21.29
N SER A 252 -32.64 -27.58 -22.08
CA SER A 252 -32.73 -27.88 -23.53
C SER A 252 -32.94 -26.63 -24.39
N SER A 253 -32.90 -25.45 -23.77
CA SER A 253 -33.05 -24.16 -24.45
C SER A 253 -31.72 -23.65 -25.03
N LYS A 254 -31.80 -22.98 -26.18
CA LYS A 254 -30.66 -22.24 -26.76
C LYS A 254 -30.28 -20.98 -25.96
N ARG A 255 -31.17 -20.46 -25.10
CA ARG A 255 -30.94 -19.23 -24.31
C ARG A 255 -30.31 -19.55 -22.95
N ARG A 256 -29.00 -19.85 -22.98
CA ARG A 256 -28.23 -20.29 -21.79
C ARG A 256 -28.24 -19.26 -20.64
N TYR A 257 -28.38 -17.97 -20.92
CA TYR A 257 -28.48 -16.89 -19.93
C TYR A 257 -29.61 -17.08 -18.92
N ASN A 258 -30.74 -17.65 -19.34
CA ASN A 258 -31.87 -17.86 -18.43
C ASN A 258 -31.51 -18.86 -17.32
N PHE A 259 -30.75 -19.92 -17.64
CA PHE A 259 -30.31 -20.87 -16.62
C PHE A 259 -29.40 -20.21 -15.59
N LEU A 260 -28.48 -19.35 -16.03
CA LEU A 260 -27.60 -18.59 -15.14
C LEU A 260 -28.40 -17.64 -14.24
N HIS A 261 -29.31 -16.83 -14.80
CA HIS A 261 -30.17 -15.93 -14.02
C HIS A 261 -31.02 -16.69 -13.00
N CYS A 262 -31.70 -17.76 -13.42
CA CYS A 262 -32.50 -18.58 -12.50
C CYS A 262 -31.62 -19.18 -11.40
N SER A 263 -30.43 -19.66 -11.73
CA SER A 263 -29.51 -20.26 -10.76
C SER A 263 -29.01 -19.25 -9.73
N ILE A 264 -28.63 -18.04 -10.16
CA ILE A 264 -28.20 -16.94 -9.28
C ILE A 264 -29.33 -16.57 -8.30
N HIS A 265 -30.56 -16.39 -8.79
CA HIS A 265 -31.70 -16.00 -7.96
C HIS A 265 -32.13 -17.13 -7.00
N LEU A 266 -32.12 -18.38 -7.45
CA LEU A 266 -32.39 -19.53 -6.58
C LEU A 266 -31.30 -19.71 -5.51
N GLN A 267 -30.03 -19.59 -5.87
CA GLN A 267 -28.92 -19.68 -4.92
C GLN A 267 -29.06 -18.66 -3.78
N THR A 268 -29.49 -17.43 -4.12
CA THR A 268 -29.62 -16.33 -3.15
C THR A 268 -30.59 -16.65 -1.99
N TYR A 269 -31.75 -17.26 -2.28
CA TYR A 269 -32.81 -17.47 -1.28
C TYR A 269 -33.08 -18.94 -0.93
N PHE A 270 -32.73 -19.86 -1.81
CA PHE A 270 -33.03 -21.29 -1.69
C PHE A 270 -31.79 -22.19 -1.72
N GLY A 271 -30.56 -21.65 -1.68
CA GLY A 271 -29.33 -22.44 -1.69
C GLY A 271 -29.13 -23.40 -0.49
N GLN A 272 -29.97 -23.27 0.55
CA GLN A 272 -30.03 -24.19 1.70
C GLN A 272 -31.05 -25.33 1.54
N ASN A 273 -31.95 -25.23 0.56
CA ASN A 273 -32.89 -26.31 0.25
C ASN A 273 -32.13 -27.43 -0.48
N SER A 274 -32.22 -28.66 0.01
CA SER A 274 -31.43 -29.79 -0.52
C SER A 274 -31.72 -30.08 -1.99
N GLU A 275 -32.99 -30.06 -2.41
CA GLU A 275 -33.36 -30.31 -3.81
C GLU A 275 -32.84 -29.22 -4.74
N THR A 276 -32.98 -27.96 -4.32
CA THR A 276 -32.44 -26.83 -5.09
C THR A 276 -30.91 -26.91 -5.15
N ARG A 277 -30.25 -27.23 -4.03
CA ARG A 277 -28.80 -27.40 -3.98
C ARG A 277 -28.34 -28.49 -4.97
N ASP A 278 -28.93 -29.68 -4.93
CA ASP A 278 -28.56 -30.76 -5.85
C ASP A 278 -28.66 -30.36 -7.33
N VAL A 279 -29.69 -29.57 -7.69
CA VAL A 279 -29.87 -29.04 -9.06
C VAL A 279 -28.80 -28.00 -9.42
N LEU A 280 -28.45 -27.13 -8.48
CA LEU A 280 -27.45 -26.09 -8.67
C LEU A 280 -26.03 -26.67 -8.71
N ASP A 281 -25.68 -27.58 -7.80
CA ASP A 281 -24.40 -28.30 -7.77
C ASP A 281 -24.18 -29.02 -9.12
N GLY A 282 -25.21 -29.75 -9.59
CA GLY A 282 -25.17 -30.40 -10.90
C GLY A 282 -25.02 -29.42 -12.07
N PHE A 283 -25.54 -28.19 -11.96
CA PHE A 283 -25.35 -27.15 -12.97
C PHE A 283 -23.95 -26.53 -12.91
N VAL A 284 -23.44 -26.25 -11.72
CA VAL A 284 -22.11 -25.68 -11.49
C VAL A 284 -21.02 -26.64 -11.97
N GLY A 285 -21.16 -27.94 -11.66
CA GLY A 285 -20.26 -28.97 -12.17
C GLY A 285 -20.29 -29.08 -13.70
N GLU A 286 -21.47 -29.02 -14.32
CA GLU A 286 -21.61 -28.99 -15.78
C GLU A 286 -20.97 -27.73 -16.39
N LEU A 287 -21.19 -26.55 -15.79
CA LEU A 287 -20.56 -25.30 -16.23
C LEU A 287 -19.03 -25.41 -16.19
N PHE A 288 -18.49 -25.89 -15.08
CA PHE A 288 -17.05 -26.10 -14.90
C PHE A 288 -16.48 -27.04 -15.96
N GLU A 289 -17.11 -28.20 -16.18
CA GLU A 289 -16.67 -29.17 -17.17
C GLU A 289 -16.70 -28.61 -18.60
N ASN A 290 -17.70 -27.79 -18.92
CA ASN A 290 -17.74 -27.12 -20.22
C ASN A 290 -16.64 -26.06 -20.39
N TYR A 291 -16.23 -25.35 -19.34
CA TYR A 291 -15.05 -24.47 -19.40
C TYR A 291 -13.77 -25.28 -19.61
N ARG A 292 -13.58 -26.38 -18.86
CA ARG A 292 -12.43 -27.28 -19.00
C ARG A 292 -12.33 -27.91 -20.39
N ASN A 293 -13.47 -28.29 -20.96
CA ASN A 293 -13.55 -28.88 -22.30
C ASN A 293 -13.60 -27.82 -23.42
N ASN A 294 -13.41 -26.54 -23.10
CA ASN A 294 -13.41 -25.41 -24.05
C ASN A 294 -14.73 -25.20 -24.81
N ASN A 295 -15.86 -25.69 -24.30
CA ASN A 295 -17.18 -25.57 -24.93
C ASN A 295 -17.78 -24.16 -24.85
N TYR A 296 -17.25 -23.30 -23.98
CA TYR A 296 -17.76 -21.94 -23.75
C TYR A 296 -16.78 -20.83 -24.17
N GLN A 297 -15.71 -21.12 -24.90
CA GLN A 297 -14.72 -20.10 -25.25
C GLN A 297 -15.26 -18.96 -26.14
N ASP A 298 -16.29 -19.26 -26.93
CA ASP A 298 -16.94 -18.33 -27.86
C ASP A 298 -18.22 -17.69 -27.29
N GLU A 299 -18.52 -17.93 -26.01
CA GLU A 299 -19.67 -17.29 -25.37
C GLU A 299 -19.44 -15.78 -25.18
N SER A 300 -20.53 -15.04 -24.97
CA SER A 300 -20.43 -13.59 -24.83
C SER A 300 -19.90 -13.16 -23.45
N ILE A 301 -19.39 -11.93 -23.34
CA ILE A 301 -18.95 -11.34 -22.06
C ILE A 301 -20.03 -11.43 -20.97
N PRO A 302 -21.32 -11.09 -21.23
CA PRO A 302 -22.40 -11.29 -20.26
C PRO A 302 -22.55 -12.72 -19.75
N PHE A 303 -22.26 -13.73 -20.58
CA PHE A 303 -22.36 -15.13 -20.16
C PHE A 303 -21.28 -15.45 -19.13
N HIS A 304 -20.04 -15.05 -19.42
CA HIS A 304 -18.90 -15.21 -18.51
C HIS A 304 -19.12 -14.44 -17.20
N ALA A 305 -19.66 -13.23 -17.27
CA ALA A 305 -19.94 -12.42 -16.08
C ALA A 305 -21.02 -13.05 -15.19
N LEU A 306 -22.07 -13.61 -15.79
CA LEU A 306 -23.10 -14.34 -15.05
C LEU A 306 -22.59 -15.67 -14.48
N ALA A 307 -21.74 -16.39 -15.22
CA ALA A 307 -21.08 -17.59 -14.70
C ALA A 307 -20.21 -17.25 -13.48
N LEU A 308 -19.42 -16.17 -13.56
CA LEU A 308 -18.63 -15.67 -12.45
C LEU A 308 -19.50 -15.35 -11.22
N ARG A 309 -20.64 -14.67 -11.41
CA ARG A 309 -21.60 -14.38 -10.33
C ARG A 309 -22.15 -15.63 -9.69
N LEU A 310 -22.48 -16.64 -10.49
CA LEU A 310 -22.97 -17.92 -9.98
C LEU A 310 -21.90 -18.60 -9.13
N PHE A 311 -20.65 -18.71 -9.61
CA PHE A 311 -19.56 -19.27 -8.81
C PHE A 311 -19.34 -18.52 -7.49
N ALA A 312 -19.35 -17.17 -7.54
CA ALA A 312 -19.23 -16.31 -6.37
C ALA A 312 -20.34 -16.56 -5.34
N MET A 313 -21.60 -16.71 -5.79
CA MET A 313 -22.73 -16.99 -4.90
C MET A 313 -22.80 -18.45 -4.44
N HIS A 314 -22.25 -19.38 -5.21
CA HIS A 314 -22.29 -20.80 -4.92
C HIS A 314 -21.34 -21.18 -3.79
N GLU A 315 -20.07 -20.81 -3.93
CA GLU A 315 -19.02 -21.14 -2.95
C GLU A 315 -18.93 -20.12 -1.80
N GLY A 316 -19.39 -18.88 -2.02
CA GLY A 316 -19.39 -17.82 -1.02
C GLY A 316 -18.00 -17.44 -0.51
N GLU A 317 -17.88 -17.28 0.81
CA GLU A 317 -16.68 -16.77 1.48
C GLU A 317 -15.44 -17.66 1.30
N LEU A 318 -15.63 -18.98 1.16
CA LEU A 318 -14.53 -19.93 0.98
C LEU A 318 -13.77 -19.67 -0.33
N LEU A 319 -14.49 -19.38 -1.41
CA LEU A 319 -13.92 -19.03 -2.70
C LEU A 319 -13.20 -17.68 -2.63
N HIS A 320 -13.77 -16.69 -1.94
CA HIS A 320 -13.11 -15.40 -1.71
C HIS A 320 -11.74 -15.56 -1.04
N GLN A 321 -11.67 -16.31 0.07
CA GLN A 321 -10.42 -16.60 0.79
C GLN A 321 -9.41 -17.34 -0.08
N THR A 322 -9.88 -18.32 -0.87
CA THR A 322 -9.03 -19.12 -1.76
C THR A 322 -8.43 -18.26 -2.89
N ILE A 323 -9.23 -17.39 -3.50
CA ILE A 323 -8.79 -16.45 -4.55
C ILE A 323 -7.76 -15.48 -3.99
N LEU A 324 -8.03 -14.87 -2.82
CA LEU A 324 -7.08 -13.98 -2.16
C LEU A 324 -5.75 -14.68 -1.91
N SER A 325 -5.77 -15.87 -1.31
CA SER A 325 -4.54 -16.61 -1.03
C SER A 325 -3.71 -16.89 -2.29
N LYS A 326 -4.36 -17.22 -3.42
CA LYS A 326 -3.68 -17.45 -4.70
C LYS A 326 -3.14 -16.17 -5.35
N LEU A 327 -3.92 -15.09 -5.35
CA LEU A 327 -3.47 -13.80 -5.88
C LEU A 327 -2.31 -13.22 -5.08
N TRP A 328 -2.34 -13.37 -3.75
CA TRP A 328 -1.21 -13.00 -2.89
C TRP A 328 0.03 -13.82 -3.18
N GLN A 329 -0.10 -15.13 -3.38
CA GLN A 329 1.03 -15.99 -3.74
C GLN A 329 1.64 -15.57 -5.09
N HIS A 330 0.81 -15.36 -6.12
CA HIS A 330 1.27 -14.95 -7.44
C HIS A 330 1.96 -13.58 -7.43
N ASN A 331 1.43 -12.62 -6.66
CA ASN A 331 2.03 -11.30 -6.53
C ASN A 331 3.39 -11.37 -5.80
N ARG A 332 3.52 -12.23 -4.79
CA ARG A 332 4.81 -12.47 -4.11
C ARG A 332 5.84 -13.06 -5.06
N GLU A 333 5.48 -14.08 -5.84
CA GLU A 333 6.36 -14.69 -6.84
C GLU A 333 6.82 -13.65 -7.87
N THR A 334 5.91 -12.80 -8.36
CA THR A 334 6.23 -11.74 -9.34
C THR A 334 7.18 -10.68 -8.75
N VAL A 335 6.97 -10.27 -7.50
CA VAL A 335 7.84 -9.32 -6.80
C VAL A 335 9.22 -9.93 -6.53
N GLU A 336 9.30 -11.21 -6.16
CA GLU A 336 10.55 -11.93 -5.95
C GLU A 336 11.36 -12.07 -7.26
N ASP A 337 10.71 -12.40 -8.37
CA ASP A 337 11.34 -12.47 -9.70
C ASP A 337 11.85 -11.11 -10.17
N HIS A 338 11.08 -10.05 -9.93
CA HIS A 338 11.50 -8.68 -10.25
C HIS A 338 12.70 -8.25 -9.40
N ARG A 339 12.70 -8.58 -8.10
CA ARG A 339 13.83 -8.32 -7.19
C ARG A 339 15.09 -9.05 -7.63
N HIS A 340 14.99 -10.35 -7.94
CA HIS A 340 16.13 -11.13 -8.43
C HIS A 340 16.70 -10.60 -9.75
N SER A 341 15.83 -10.20 -10.68
CA SER A 341 16.25 -9.58 -11.95
C SER A 341 16.99 -8.25 -11.73
N GLN A 342 16.53 -7.42 -10.79
CA GLN A 342 17.18 -6.16 -10.42
C GLN A 342 18.53 -6.40 -9.73
N GLU A 343 18.61 -7.35 -8.79
CA GLU A 343 19.86 -7.74 -8.12
C GLU A 343 20.91 -8.21 -9.11
N GLN A 344 20.52 -9.03 -10.10
CA GLN A 344 21.42 -9.54 -11.11
C GLN A 344 21.95 -8.42 -12.02
N ARG A 345 21.09 -7.49 -12.46
CA ARG A 345 21.51 -6.31 -13.24
C ARG A 345 22.46 -5.42 -12.46
N LEU A 346 22.14 -5.13 -11.19
CA LEU A 346 22.98 -4.31 -10.32
C LEU A 346 24.35 -4.98 -10.08
N ARG A 347 24.37 -6.30 -9.89
CA ARG A 347 25.61 -7.06 -9.76
C ARG A 347 26.49 -6.94 -11.00
N GLU A 348 25.92 -7.08 -12.20
CA GLU A 348 26.64 -6.93 -13.46
C GLU A 348 27.19 -5.51 -13.67
N GLU A 349 26.39 -4.49 -13.33
CA GLU A 349 26.77 -3.07 -13.37
C GLU A 349 27.92 -2.75 -12.42
N LEU A 350 27.81 -3.15 -11.14
CA LEU A 350 28.87 -2.97 -10.14
C LEU A 350 30.15 -3.73 -10.51
N MET A 351 30.03 -4.95 -11.04
CA MET A 351 31.19 -5.71 -11.53
C MET A 351 31.91 -4.99 -12.67
N ARG A 352 31.19 -4.28 -13.55
CA ARG A 352 31.78 -3.50 -14.64
C ARG A 352 32.53 -2.28 -14.10
N VAL A 353 31.92 -1.52 -13.18
CA VAL A 353 32.55 -0.35 -12.53
C VAL A 353 33.81 -0.76 -11.78
N ILE A 354 33.76 -1.83 -11.00
CA ILE A 354 34.94 -2.34 -10.27
C ILE A 354 36.05 -2.75 -11.27
N ARG A 355 35.72 -3.49 -12.34
CA ARG A 355 36.70 -3.90 -13.36
C ARG A 355 37.34 -2.71 -14.09
N GLN A 356 36.60 -1.64 -14.37
CA GLN A 356 37.13 -0.42 -14.99
C GLN A 356 38.03 0.38 -14.03
N SER A 357 37.94 0.12 -12.73
CA SER A 357 38.68 0.82 -11.67
C SER A 357 39.98 0.13 -11.26
N ILE A 358 40.17 -1.14 -11.65
CA ILE A 358 41.36 -1.94 -11.35
C ILE A 358 42.39 -1.76 -12.48
N GLU A 359 43.57 -1.24 -12.16
CA GLU A 359 44.71 -1.24 -13.09
C GLU A 359 45.50 -2.54 -12.90
N VAL A 360 45.69 -3.28 -13.99
CA VAL A 360 46.48 -4.52 -13.97
C VAL A 360 47.89 -4.16 -14.42
N ASP A 361 48.85 -4.20 -13.50
CA ASP A 361 50.25 -3.98 -13.83
C ASP A 361 50.88 -5.29 -14.29
N LEU A 362 51.36 -5.32 -15.53
CA LEU A 362 51.96 -6.51 -16.15
C LEU A 362 53.47 -6.48 -15.91
N THR A 363 53.90 -7.00 -14.76
CA THR A 363 55.28 -6.85 -14.31
C THR A 363 56.27 -7.74 -15.07
N THR A 364 55.86 -8.88 -15.64
CA THR A 364 56.72 -9.73 -16.50
C THR A 364 55.91 -10.64 -17.44
N PHE A 365 56.28 -10.70 -18.72
CA PHE A 365 55.80 -11.72 -19.67
C PHE A 365 56.91 -12.72 -19.98
N GLN A 366 56.65 -14.01 -19.84
CA GLN A 366 57.57 -15.07 -20.24
C GLN A 366 56.96 -15.84 -21.41
N LYS A 367 57.57 -15.78 -22.59
CA LYS A 367 57.19 -16.60 -23.74
C LYS A 367 57.57 -18.06 -23.44
N ILE A 368 56.59 -18.96 -23.36
CA ILE A 368 56.77 -20.37 -22.93
C ILE A 368 57.21 -21.28 -24.09
N THR A 369 57.37 -20.77 -25.31
CA THR A 369 57.57 -21.63 -26.48
C THR A 369 59.01 -22.05 -26.71
N GLY A 370 59.31 -23.32 -26.41
CA GLY A 370 60.41 -24.09 -26.97
C GLY A 370 60.02 -24.74 -28.30
N THR A 371 60.76 -24.42 -29.35
CA THR A 371 60.85 -25.05 -30.69
C THR A 371 59.89 -26.21 -31.01
N ARG A 372 58.78 -25.92 -31.75
CA ARG A 372 58.15 -26.72 -32.85
C ARG A 372 56.61 -26.64 -32.98
N ALA A 373 55.89 -25.81 -32.22
CA ALA A 373 54.44 -25.57 -32.46
C ALA A 373 54.18 -24.15 -33.02
N ARG A 374 53.30 -24.01 -34.02
CA ARG A 374 52.95 -22.76 -34.75
C ARG A 374 52.09 -21.75 -33.95
N GLY A 375 52.18 -21.73 -32.62
CA GLY A 375 51.43 -20.78 -31.78
C GLY A 375 52.30 -20.22 -30.66
N GLU A 376 52.29 -18.90 -30.49
CA GLU A 376 52.99 -18.24 -29.38
C GLU A 376 52.16 -18.30 -28.10
N VAL A 377 52.72 -18.85 -27.03
CA VAL A 377 52.07 -18.92 -25.71
C VAL A 377 52.86 -18.06 -24.72
N TYR A 378 52.17 -17.13 -24.07
CA TYR A 378 52.72 -16.22 -23.08
C TYR A 378 52.24 -16.62 -21.67
N ARG A 379 53.16 -16.64 -20.70
CA ARG A 379 52.83 -16.63 -19.28
C ARG A 379 52.83 -15.19 -18.81
N LEU A 380 51.70 -14.71 -18.31
CA LEU A 380 51.56 -13.41 -17.69
C LEU A 380 51.50 -13.61 -16.18
N LYS A 381 52.41 -12.96 -15.46
CA LYS A 381 52.23 -12.71 -14.03
C LYS A 381 51.65 -11.31 -13.90
N PHE A 382 50.49 -11.20 -13.27
CA PHE A 382 49.85 -9.93 -12.98
C PHE A 382 49.59 -9.83 -11.49
N ASP A 383 49.81 -8.65 -10.94
CA ASP A 383 49.43 -8.31 -9.57
C ASP A 383 48.20 -7.39 -9.65
N LEU A 384 47.19 -7.63 -8.81
CA LEU A 384 45.99 -6.80 -8.74
C LEU A 384 46.33 -5.52 -7.97
N MET A 385 46.59 -4.44 -8.69
CA MET A 385 46.74 -3.11 -8.11
C MET A 385 45.36 -2.43 -8.13
N THR A 386 44.76 -2.26 -6.96
CA THR A 386 43.62 -1.34 -6.86
C THR A 386 44.19 0.08 -6.88
N LYS A 387 43.49 1.03 -7.50
CA LYS A 387 43.81 2.47 -7.35
C LYS A 387 43.54 2.99 -5.93
N ALA A 388 42.99 2.16 -5.05
CA ALA A 388 42.79 2.49 -3.66
C ALA A 388 44.14 2.46 -2.95
N LYS A 389 44.52 3.63 -2.42
CA LYS A 389 45.71 3.80 -1.60
C LYS A 389 45.30 3.89 -0.14
N ASP A 390 46.15 3.40 0.74
CA ASP A 390 46.00 3.59 2.19
C ASP A 390 46.34 5.02 2.62
N GLU A 391 46.26 5.29 3.92
CA GLU A 391 46.55 6.58 4.54
C GLU A 391 47.98 7.09 4.26
N LEU A 392 48.87 6.22 3.80
CA LEU A 392 50.28 6.52 3.51
C LEU A 392 50.56 6.61 1.99
N ASP A 393 49.51 6.69 1.17
CA ASP A 393 49.59 6.70 -0.30
C ASP A 393 50.17 5.38 -0.88
N VAL A 394 50.12 4.29 -0.10
CA VAL A 394 50.63 2.98 -0.51
C VAL A 394 49.49 2.15 -1.13
N PRO A 395 49.72 1.47 -2.27
CA PRO A 395 48.72 0.58 -2.86
C PRO A 395 48.35 -0.57 -1.93
N VAL A 396 47.06 -0.77 -1.66
CA VAL A 396 46.60 -1.82 -0.76
C VAL A 396 46.76 -3.20 -1.43
N HIS A 397 47.69 -4.03 -0.94
CA HIS A 397 47.94 -5.39 -1.45
C HIS A 397 47.14 -6.45 -0.67
N SER A 398 46.05 -6.93 -1.27
CA SER A 398 45.38 -8.23 -1.10
C SER A 398 45.52 -8.99 0.27
N ARG A 399 44.58 -8.71 1.18
CA ARG A 399 43.74 -9.71 1.87
C ARG A 399 42.30 -9.21 1.75
N GLU A 400 41.32 -10.09 1.44
CA GLU A 400 39.90 -9.78 1.13
C GLU A 400 39.52 -8.29 1.16
N LEU A 401 39.53 -7.61 0.01
CA LEU A 401 39.15 -6.20 -0.08
C LEU A 401 37.63 -6.07 -0.10
N ARG A 402 37.04 -5.28 0.80
CA ARG A 402 35.63 -4.85 0.73
C ARG A 402 35.62 -3.36 0.37
N LEU A 403 34.99 -3.05 -0.76
CA LEU A 403 34.85 -1.68 -1.26
C LEU A 403 33.45 -1.17 -0.94
N VAL A 404 33.36 0.05 -0.42
CA VAL A 404 32.08 0.77 -0.34
C VAL A 404 31.89 1.54 -1.64
N VAL A 405 30.80 1.25 -2.35
CA VAL A 405 30.45 1.90 -3.61
C VAL A 405 29.20 2.75 -3.40
N LYS A 406 29.36 4.08 -3.49
CA LYS A 406 28.22 5.02 -3.44
C LYS A 406 27.77 5.34 -4.86
N LYS A 407 26.54 4.92 -5.22
CA LYS A 407 25.88 5.23 -6.50
C LYS A 407 25.08 6.53 -6.35
N GLY A 408 25.18 7.44 -7.30
CA GLY A 408 24.39 8.69 -7.27
C GLY A 408 24.59 9.56 -8.50
N SER A 409 24.06 10.78 -8.48
CA SER A 409 24.32 11.74 -9.55
C SER A 409 25.77 12.24 -9.51
N PRO A 410 26.40 12.53 -10.66
CA PRO A 410 27.78 13.04 -10.69
C PRO A 410 28.00 14.26 -9.79
N GLN A 411 27.04 15.20 -9.79
CA GLN A 411 27.12 16.43 -9.01
C GLN A 411 27.07 16.18 -7.50
N MET A 412 26.28 15.21 -7.05
CA MET A 412 26.21 14.84 -5.64
C MET A 412 27.55 14.24 -5.18
N LEU A 413 28.10 13.30 -5.96
CA LEU A 413 29.35 12.63 -5.63
C LEU A 413 30.57 13.56 -5.70
N GLU A 414 30.61 14.47 -6.68
CA GLU A 414 31.64 15.50 -6.78
C GLU A 414 31.62 16.44 -5.54
N ARG A 415 30.43 16.77 -5.01
CA ARG A 415 30.30 17.52 -3.75
C ARG A 415 30.80 16.73 -2.53
N SER A 416 30.55 15.43 -2.45
CA SER A 416 31.07 14.57 -1.37
C SER A 416 32.60 14.62 -1.33
N ILE A 417 33.24 14.47 -2.50
CA ILE A 417 34.70 14.56 -2.65
C ILE A 417 35.20 15.94 -2.25
N GLU A 418 34.56 17.02 -2.74
CA GLU A 418 34.97 18.38 -2.42
C GLU A 418 34.90 18.66 -0.91
N ARG A 419 33.85 18.20 -0.23
CA ARG A 419 33.71 18.33 1.23
C ARG A 419 34.82 17.57 1.97
N TYR A 420 35.14 16.35 1.56
CA TYR A 420 36.23 15.58 2.16
C TYR A 420 37.58 16.28 2.00
N HIS A 421 37.86 16.85 0.83
CA HIS A 421 39.12 17.57 0.59
C HIS A 421 39.23 18.88 1.38
N LYS A 422 38.09 19.54 1.65
CA LYS A 422 38.01 20.76 2.46
C LYS A 422 38.06 20.51 3.97
N LEU A 423 37.94 19.26 4.44
CA LEU A 423 38.12 18.94 5.86
C LEU A 423 39.52 19.33 6.32
N HIS A 424 39.60 19.82 7.56
CA HIS A 424 40.88 20.02 8.23
C HIS A 424 41.64 18.69 8.34
N ASP A 425 42.96 18.68 8.08
CA ASP A 425 43.75 17.43 8.03
C ASP A 425 43.66 16.63 9.32
N SER A 426 43.61 17.32 10.47
CA SER A 426 43.43 16.68 11.78
C SER A 426 42.09 15.95 11.96
N LEU A 427 41.13 16.10 11.05
CA LEU A 427 39.81 15.44 11.09
C LEU A 427 39.67 14.35 10.02
N LYS A 428 40.52 14.32 9.00
CA LYS A 428 40.39 13.38 7.87
C LYS A 428 40.39 11.92 8.30
N HIS A 429 41.14 11.58 9.35
CA HIS A 429 41.19 10.23 9.93
C HIS A 429 39.85 9.78 10.56
N LEU A 430 38.95 10.72 10.87
CA LEU A 430 37.62 10.40 11.38
C LEU A 430 36.62 10.07 10.26
N PHE A 431 36.98 10.21 8.98
CA PHE A 431 36.07 9.97 7.85
C PHE A 431 36.69 8.97 6.87
N ALA A 432 35.84 8.12 6.27
CA ALA A 432 36.28 7.25 5.20
C ALA A 432 36.81 8.07 4.01
N SER A 433 37.97 7.69 3.47
CA SER A 433 38.59 8.47 2.40
C SER A 433 37.88 8.27 1.07
N HIS A 434 37.71 9.38 0.34
CA HIS A 434 36.95 9.43 -0.90
C HIS A 434 37.91 9.35 -2.10
N THR A 435 37.70 8.40 -3.01
CA THR A 435 38.47 8.31 -4.26
C THR A 435 37.77 9.05 -5.41
N GLY A 436 38.25 8.91 -6.66
CA GLY A 436 37.67 9.57 -7.83
C GLY A 436 36.28 9.04 -8.23
N VAL A 437 35.50 9.87 -8.93
CA VAL A 437 34.18 9.50 -9.49
C VAL A 437 34.33 8.75 -10.80
N GLN A 438 33.69 7.59 -10.94
CA GLN A 438 33.55 6.86 -12.20
C GLN A 438 32.18 7.16 -12.83
N LYS A 439 32.18 7.72 -14.04
CA LYS A 439 30.95 8.02 -14.81
C LYS A 439 30.64 6.82 -15.71
N HIS A 440 29.43 6.27 -15.60
CA HIS A 440 29.05 5.05 -16.30
C HIS A 440 28.04 5.31 -17.44
N ASP A 441 27.04 6.18 -17.23
CA ASP A 441 26.01 6.56 -18.22
C ASP A 441 25.54 8.03 -18.04
N GLU A 442 24.72 8.57 -18.95
CA GLU A 442 24.13 9.93 -18.85
C GLU A 442 23.28 10.10 -17.58
N GLY A 443 23.90 10.58 -16.49
CA GLY A 443 23.24 10.98 -15.25
C GLY A 443 23.58 10.15 -14.01
N ILE A 444 24.29 9.02 -14.14
CA ILE A 444 24.64 8.14 -13.02
C ILE A 444 26.16 7.98 -12.91
N ALA A 445 26.67 8.11 -11.69
CA ALA A 445 28.07 7.94 -11.36
C ALA A 445 28.26 7.15 -10.06
N TYR A 446 29.50 6.69 -9.86
CA TYR A 446 29.91 5.86 -8.73
C TYR A 446 31.12 6.49 -8.04
N LEU A 447 31.08 6.54 -6.72
CA LEU A 447 32.20 6.91 -5.87
C LEU A 447 32.66 5.66 -5.13
N LEU A 448 33.94 5.33 -5.27
CA LEU A 448 34.58 4.29 -4.47
C LEU A 448 35.18 4.93 -3.22
N MET A 449 34.91 4.37 -2.05
CA MET A 449 35.47 4.81 -0.78
C MET A 449 36.47 3.77 -0.26
N HIS A 450 37.43 4.21 0.55
CA HIS A 450 38.48 3.33 1.07
C HIS A 450 37.93 2.17 1.89
N ASP A 451 38.76 1.14 1.99
CA ASP A 451 38.46 -0.14 2.58
C ASP A 451 38.12 -0.01 4.09
N LEU A 452 36.93 -0.50 4.47
CA LEU A 452 36.44 -0.59 5.84
C LEU A 452 36.28 -2.06 6.28
N VAL A 453 37.04 -2.99 5.68
CA VAL A 453 36.94 -4.46 5.85
C VAL A 453 36.90 -4.91 7.30
N ALA A 454 37.74 -4.29 8.15
CA ALA A 454 37.85 -4.62 9.57
C ALA A 454 36.91 -3.78 10.45
N MET A 455 35.93 -3.10 9.85
CA MET A 455 34.97 -2.27 10.56
C MET A 455 33.53 -2.72 10.30
N ARG A 456 32.70 -2.56 11.32
CA ARG A 456 31.26 -2.90 11.27
C ARG A 456 30.43 -1.68 11.64
N PRO A 457 29.25 -1.48 11.04
CA PRO A 457 28.34 -0.41 11.46
C PRO A 457 28.02 -0.53 12.95
N LEU A 458 27.95 0.60 13.66
CA LEU A 458 27.57 0.64 15.08
C LEU A 458 26.23 -0.08 15.31
N SER A 459 25.30 0.00 14.36
CA SER A 459 24.03 -0.75 14.42
C SER A 459 24.21 -2.26 14.53
N GLU A 460 25.15 -2.83 13.77
CA GLU A 460 25.42 -4.27 13.83
C GLU A 460 26.12 -4.64 15.13
N VAL A 461 27.08 -3.80 15.57
CA VAL A 461 27.80 -4.03 16.83
C VAL A 461 26.85 -4.02 18.02
N LEU A 462 25.93 -3.07 18.12
CA LEU A 462 24.97 -2.99 19.23
C LEU A 462 24.04 -4.22 19.28
N VAL A 463 23.57 -4.70 18.12
CA VAL A 463 22.74 -5.92 18.02
C VAL A 463 23.53 -7.15 18.48
N ASP A 464 24.80 -7.29 18.08
CA ASP A 464 25.64 -8.40 18.51
C ASP A 464 25.89 -8.42 20.03
N LEU A 465 25.98 -7.24 20.65
CA LEU A 465 26.21 -7.10 22.09
C LEU A 465 25.02 -7.59 22.93
N ASP A 466 23.79 -7.49 22.41
CA ASP A 466 22.59 -8.02 23.08
C ASP A 466 22.64 -9.56 23.27
N HIS A 467 23.42 -10.26 22.44
CA HIS A 467 23.59 -11.71 22.53
C HIS A 467 24.74 -12.16 23.45
N ARG A 468 25.52 -11.23 24.02
CA ARG A 468 26.66 -11.55 24.91
C ARG A 468 26.26 -11.70 26.37
N THR A 469 27.17 -12.22 27.20
CA THR A 469 26.99 -12.24 28.66
C THR A 469 26.87 -10.82 29.22
N HIS A 470 26.16 -10.63 30.34
CA HIS A 470 25.88 -9.30 30.89
C HIS A 470 27.16 -8.51 31.26
N SER A 471 28.18 -9.17 31.83
CA SER A 471 29.45 -8.52 32.20
C SER A 471 30.26 -8.06 30.98
N ASP A 472 30.36 -8.90 29.95
CA ASP A 472 31.11 -8.58 28.73
C ASP A 472 30.37 -7.52 27.90
N ARG A 473 29.03 -7.57 27.89
CA ARG A 473 28.15 -6.57 27.29
C ARG A 473 28.35 -5.20 27.92
N LEU A 474 28.29 -5.10 29.25
CA LEU A 474 28.46 -3.83 29.97
C LEU A 474 29.80 -3.16 29.65
N LEU A 475 30.90 -3.93 29.70
CA LEU A 475 32.23 -3.42 29.39
C LEU A 475 32.33 -2.98 27.92
N SER A 476 31.84 -3.81 27.00
CA SER A 476 31.89 -3.53 25.56
C SER A 476 31.08 -2.28 25.20
N ILE A 477 29.86 -2.11 25.74
CA ILE A 477 29.04 -0.93 25.48
C ILE A 477 29.69 0.33 26.02
N LYS A 478 30.30 0.26 27.22
CA LYS A 478 31.03 1.39 27.78
C LYS A 478 32.19 1.80 26.86
N THR A 479 32.95 0.84 26.36
CA THR A 479 34.03 1.09 25.39
C THR A 479 33.49 1.70 24.10
N VAL A 480 32.43 1.12 23.53
CA VAL A 480 31.80 1.62 22.30
C VAL A 480 31.29 3.05 22.45
N ALA A 481 30.54 3.33 23.52
CA ALA A 481 30.06 4.68 23.82
C ALA A 481 31.22 5.68 24.00
N GLN A 482 32.29 5.28 24.68
CA GLN A 482 33.48 6.11 24.85
C GLN A 482 34.17 6.41 23.50
N THR A 483 34.36 5.41 22.64
CA THR A 483 35.00 5.54 21.33
C THR A 483 34.19 6.46 20.42
N VAL A 484 32.88 6.25 20.34
CA VAL A 484 31.97 7.06 19.53
C VAL A 484 31.92 8.50 20.05
N ALA A 485 31.73 8.70 21.35
CA ALA A 485 31.70 10.03 21.94
C ALA A 485 33.04 10.76 21.79
N SER A 486 34.17 10.06 21.90
CA SER A 486 35.50 10.66 21.71
C SER A 486 35.68 11.15 20.27
N SER A 487 35.24 10.37 19.29
CA SER A 487 35.32 10.71 17.87
C SER A 487 34.40 11.89 17.50
N LEU A 488 33.16 11.89 18.01
CA LEU A 488 32.24 13.03 17.88
C LEU A 488 32.80 14.29 18.53
N ASN A 489 33.29 14.18 19.77
CA ASN A 489 33.86 15.33 20.47
C ASN A 489 35.13 15.86 19.77
N ALA A 490 35.93 14.99 19.14
CA ALA A 490 37.08 15.42 18.34
C ALA A 490 36.63 16.22 17.11
N LEU A 491 35.58 15.77 16.42
CA LEU A 491 34.94 16.49 15.32
C LEU A 491 34.43 17.87 15.79
N HIS A 492 33.62 17.87 16.84
CA HIS A 492 32.91 19.06 17.34
C HIS A 492 33.82 20.14 17.94
N ARG A 493 35.05 19.77 18.36
CA ARG A 493 36.04 20.71 18.90
C ARG A 493 36.72 21.55 17.82
N GLN A 494 36.77 21.08 16.58
CA GLN A 494 37.40 21.81 15.49
C GLN A 494 36.50 22.97 15.04
N SER A 495 37.09 24.17 15.00
CA SER A 495 36.46 25.44 14.60
C SER A 495 35.20 25.83 15.40
N ALA A 496 35.38 26.33 16.63
CA ALA A 496 34.32 26.97 17.40
C ALA A 496 34.14 28.45 16.99
N ALA A 497 33.30 28.72 16.00
CA ALA A 497 32.87 30.09 15.72
C ALA A 497 31.74 30.51 16.68
N PRO A 498 31.67 31.79 17.11
CA PRO A 498 30.49 32.29 17.80
C PRO A 498 29.25 32.02 16.95
N SER A 499 28.18 31.58 17.59
CA SER A 499 26.91 31.37 16.90
C SER A 499 26.36 32.69 16.34
N ALA A 500 25.90 32.66 15.09
CA ALA A 500 25.23 33.80 14.48
C ALA A 500 23.80 33.99 15.05
N VAL A 501 23.30 35.22 15.00
CA VAL A 501 21.91 35.54 15.38
C VAL A 501 20.94 34.74 14.51
N GLY A 502 19.95 34.09 15.12
CA GLY A 502 18.94 33.30 14.42
C GLY A 502 19.31 31.83 14.13
N GLN A 503 20.48 31.35 14.55
CA GLN A 503 20.89 29.95 14.31
C GLN A 503 19.96 28.91 14.95
N LEU A 504 19.30 29.20 16.09
CA LEU A 504 18.28 28.31 16.65
C LEU A 504 17.16 28.03 15.63
N TYR A 505 16.75 29.07 14.90
CA TYR A 505 15.69 28.98 13.91
C TYR A 505 16.08 28.08 12.74
N TRP A 506 17.30 28.24 12.22
CA TRP A 506 17.78 27.45 11.08
C TRP A 506 18.15 26.01 11.44
N THR A 507 18.76 25.81 12.61
CA THR A 507 19.25 24.49 13.05
C THR A 507 18.10 23.59 13.51
N TYR A 508 17.12 24.15 14.22
CA TYR A 508 16.09 23.36 14.90
C TYR A 508 14.66 23.68 14.44
N LEU A 509 14.22 24.93 14.58
CA LEU A 509 12.79 25.24 14.44
C LEU A 509 12.28 25.13 12.99
N THR A 510 13.11 25.50 12.01
CA THR A 510 12.78 25.39 10.58
C THR A 510 12.71 23.93 10.16
N PRO A 511 13.73 23.08 10.42
CA PRO A 511 13.64 21.64 10.13
C PRO A 511 12.46 20.94 10.80
N ILE A 512 12.15 21.27 12.07
CA ILE A 512 10.96 20.75 12.76
C ILE A 512 9.68 21.20 12.05
N SER A 513 9.56 22.49 11.73
CA SER A 513 8.37 23.02 11.05
C SER A 513 8.18 22.44 9.66
N ASP A 514 9.27 22.23 8.90
CA ASP A 514 9.21 21.67 7.56
C ASP A 514 8.88 20.18 7.59
N SER A 515 9.46 19.43 8.53
CA SER A 515 9.12 18.01 8.74
C SER A 515 7.65 17.83 9.12
N ILE A 516 7.14 18.65 10.05
CA ILE A 516 5.71 18.65 10.41
C ILE A 516 4.84 18.94 9.18
N ARG A 517 5.21 19.95 8.36
CA ARG A 517 4.46 20.30 7.14
C ARG A 517 4.45 19.15 6.13
N GLN A 518 5.58 18.46 5.95
CA GLN A 518 5.70 17.32 5.04
C GLN A 518 4.88 16.12 5.52
N ILE A 519 5.03 15.71 6.77
CA ILE A 519 4.32 14.55 7.35
C ILE A 519 2.81 14.76 7.28
N CYS A 520 2.35 15.97 7.60
CA CYS A 520 0.93 16.28 7.68
C CYS A 520 0.33 16.73 6.34
N HIS A 521 1.10 16.66 5.25
CA HIS A 521 0.56 16.90 3.92
C HIS A 521 -0.57 15.89 3.65
N PRO A 522 -1.72 16.28 3.07
CA PRO A 522 -2.87 15.39 2.87
C PRO A 522 -2.55 14.12 2.06
N LEU A 523 -1.48 14.15 1.27
CA LEU A 523 -1.01 13.03 0.45
C LEU A 523 0.17 12.25 1.08
N ALA A 524 0.64 12.65 2.26
CA ALA A 524 1.76 12.02 2.96
C ALA A 524 1.26 10.96 3.95
N PHE A 525 0.64 11.40 5.06
CA PHE A 525 0.08 10.53 6.11
C PHE A 525 -1.29 11.07 6.59
N PRO A 526 -2.40 10.68 5.93
CA PRO A 526 -3.74 11.13 6.29
C PRO A 526 -4.10 10.89 7.77
N GLU A 527 -3.53 9.85 8.38
CA GLU A 527 -3.76 9.42 9.77
C GLU A 527 -3.17 10.38 10.80
N ILE A 528 -2.13 11.14 10.42
CA ILE A 528 -1.43 12.09 11.29
C ILE A 528 -1.98 13.51 11.13
N LYS A 529 -2.65 13.79 10.00
CA LYS A 529 -3.27 15.10 9.73
C LYS A 529 -4.12 15.63 10.90
N PRO A 530 -4.98 14.84 11.58
CA PRO A 530 -5.77 15.34 12.70
C PRO A 530 -4.94 15.94 13.84
N TRP A 531 -3.69 15.52 14.02
CA TRP A 531 -2.79 15.98 15.08
C TRP A 531 -2.25 17.41 14.82
N LEU A 532 -2.43 17.95 13.61
CA LEU A 532 -2.23 19.38 13.33
C LEU A 532 -3.39 20.24 13.83
N ASP A 533 -4.61 19.74 13.69
CA ASP A 533 -5.82 20.55 13.83
C ASP A 533 -6.41 20.45 15.23
N LYS A 534 -6.14 19.35 15.94
CA LYS A 534 -6.74 19.02 17.23
C LYS A 534 -5.72 18.47 18.23
N PRO A 535 -5.94 18.66 19.54
CA PRO A 535 -5.26 17.89 20.58
C PRO A 535 -5.43 16.38 20.37
N PHE A 536 -4.47 15.60 20.87
CA PHE A 536 -4.47 14.14 20.73
C PHE A 536 -3.89 13.49 21.98
N ASN A 537 -4.23 12.22 22.19
CA ASN A 537 -3.83 11.46 23.38
C ASN A 537 -2.81 10.38 23.04
N VAL A 538 -1.71 10.36 23.78
CA VAL A 538 -0.66 9.33 23.71
C VAL A 538 -0.54 8.68 25.07
N ASN A 539 -0.69 7.35 25.16
CA ASN A 539 -0.51 6.60 26.42
C ASN A 539 -1.31 7.16 27.62
N GLY A 540 -2.51 7.69 27.37
CA GLY A 540 -3.37 8.28 28.40
C GLY A 540 -3.02 9.73 28.78
N HIS A 541 -2.01 10.33 28.15
CA HIS A 541 -1.65 11.74 28.31
C HIS A 541 -2.16 12.56 27.13
N SER A 542 -2.73 13.74 27.42
CA SER A 542 -3.23 14.66 26.40
C SER A 542 -2.14 15.65 25.98
N TYR A 543 -1.96 15.80 24.67
CA TYR A 543 -0.99 16.68 24.05
C TYR A 543 -1.68 17.68 23.14
N GLU A 544 -1.10 18.87 23.04
CA GLU A 544 -1.55 19.91 22.12
C GLU A 544 -1.24 19.53 20.67
N LYS A 545 -1.80 20.28 19.73
CA LYS A 545 -1.50 20.10 18.30
C LYS A 545 -0.03 20.38 17.97
N LEU A 546 0.50 19.71 16.94
CA LEU A 546 1.94 19.77 16.56
C LEU A 546 2.48 21.20 16.36
N ASP A 547 1.71 22.11 15.77
CA ASP A 547 2.14 23.49 15.49
C ASP A 547 2.27 24.36 16.75
N PHE A 548 1.62 23.97 17.85
CA PHE A 548 1.66 24.66 19.13
C PHE A 548 3.08 24.68 19.69
N TYR A 549 3.76 23.53 19.65
CA TYR A 549 5.09 23.36 20.24
C TYR A 549 6.13 24.26 19.56
N VAL A 550 6.09 24.37 18.23
CA VAL A 550 6.98 25.26 17.47
C VAL A 550 6.77 26.73 17.86
N LYS A 551 5.51 27.15 18.06
CA LYS A 551 5.16 28.51 18.48
C LYS A 551 5.63 28.81 19.90
N GLN A 552 5.52 27.85 20.82
CA GLN A 552 5.97 28.03 22.21
C GLN A 552 7.49 28.07 22.32
N LEU A 553 8.22 27.18 21.63
CA LEU A 553 9.69 27.14 21.69
C LEU A 553 10.35 28.44 21.23
N LYS A 554 9.73 29.16 20.29
CA LYS A 554 10.19 30.51 19.88
C LYS A 554 10.27 31.49 21.06
N ARG A 555 9.39 31.36 22.06
CA ARG A 555 9.40 32.24 23.25
C ARG A 555 10.61 32.00 24.15
N PHE A 556 11.25 30.83 24.03
CA PHE A 556 12.39 30.42 24.82
C PHE A 556 13.71 30.50 24.05
N GLU A 557 13.75 31.23 22.92
CA GLU A 557 14.91 31.30 22.03
C GLU A 557 16.22 31.62 22.77
N GLN A 558 16.19 32.62 23.67
CA GLN A 558 17.38 33.01 24.44
C GLN A 558 17.94 31.89 25.33
N ARG A 559 17.08 30.99 25.82
CA ARG A 559 17.50 29.84 26.65
C ARG A 559 18.01 28.68 25.80
N LEU A 560 17.49 28.55 24.58
CA LEU A 560 17.82 27.49 23.65
C LEU A 560 18.96 27.85 22.69
N GLN A 561 19.46 29.09 22.70
CA GLN A 561 20.56 29.47 21.84
C GLN A 561 21.87 28.78 22.28
N PHE A 562 22.57 28.16 21.32
CA PHE A 562 23.92 27.65 21.53
C PHE A 562 24.93 28.77 21.31
N SER A 563 26.04 28.76 22.04
CA SER A 563 27.05 29.84 22.01
C SER A 563 28.17 29.61 21.00
N LYS A 564 28.36 28.36 20.56
CA LYS A 564 29.45 27.94 19.68
C LYS A 564 28.91 26.98 18.63
N ALA A 565 29.13 27.31 17.36
CA ALA A 565 28.94 26.39 16.26
C ALA A 565 30.24 25.61 16.00
N GLY A 566 30.15 24.37 15.57
CA GLY A 566 31.31 23.53 15.25
C GLY A 566 31.10 22.69 13.99
N TYR A 567 32.08 21.85 13.66
CA TYR A 567 31.84 20.79 12.69
C TYR A 567 30.82 19.80 13.24
N VAL A 568 29.83 19.45 12.44
CA VAL A 568 28.74 18.52 12.74
C VAL A 568 28.60 17.62 11.53
N HIS A 569 28.51 16.30 11.75
CA HIS A 569 28.33 15.33 10.68
C HIS A 569 27.02 15.57 9.92
N GLY A 570 25.95 15.88 10.65
CA GLY A 570 24.65 16.31 10.10
C GLY A 570 23.71 15.16 9.72
N ASP A 571 24.25 13.95 9.58
CA ASP A 571 23.52 12.69 9.38
C ASP A 571 24.12 11.55 10.22
N CYS A 572 24.37 11.84 11.51
CA CYS A 572 25.10 10.96 12.43
C CYS A 572 24.24 9.82 12.99
N HIS A 573 23.60 9.04 12.14
CA HIS A 573 22.91 7.82 12.57
C HIS A 573 23.90 6.65 12.68
N SER A 574 23.56 5.61 13.43
CA SER A 574 24.48 4.50 13.75
C SER A 574 25.06 3.75 12.54
N ARG A 575 24.34 3.69 11.41
CA ARG A 575 24.84 3.06 10.17
C ARG A 575 25.95 3.86 9.50
N ASN A 576 26.08 5.14 9.84
CA ASN A 576 27.13 6.03 9.33
C ASN A 576 28.35 6.07 10.26
N ILE A 577 28.37 5.24 11.31
CA ILE A 577 29.49 5.12 12.25
C ILE A 577 30.02 3.69 12.15
N MET A 578 31.25 3.55 11.69
CA MET A 578 31.92 2.28 11.49
C MET A 578 32.91 2.06 12.62
N LEU A 579 32.83 0.92 13.31
CA LEU A 579 33.69 0.58 14.43
C LEU A 579 34.66 -0.53 14.05
N GLY A 580 35.93 -0.37 14.40
CA GLY A 580 36.91 -1.45 14.29
C GLY A 580 36.53 -2.66 15.16
N ASP A 581 37.03 -3.84 14.79
CA ASP A 581 36.80 -5.08 15.54
C ASP A 581 37.25 -5.01 17.02
N ASP A 582 38.23 -4.14 17.32
CA ASP A 582 38.71 -3.86 18.67
C ASP A 582 37.82 -2.90 19.48
N LEU A 583 36.84 -2.27 18.83
CA LEU A 583 35.93 -1.25 19.39
C LEU A 583 36.63 0.03 19.86
N LEU A 584 37.91 0.23 19.52
CA LEU A 584 38.73 1.37 19.95
C LEU A 584 38.86 2.46 18.86
N SER A 585 38.44 2.15 17.64
CA SER A 585 38.43 3.08 16.52
C SER A 585 37.00 3.27 15.98
N ALA A 586 36.68 4.51 15.58
CA ALA A 586 35.45 4.84 14.89
C ALA A 586 35.72 5.74 13.68
N VAL A 587 35.04 5.44 12.57
CA VAL A 587 35.12 6.20 11.31
C VAL A 587 33.72 6.54 10.85
N PHE A 588 33.51 7.81 10.49
CA PHE A 588 32.28 8.31 9.91
C PHE A 588 32.25 8.06 8.39
N VAL A 589 31.08 7.67 7.90
CA VAL A 589 30.80 7.56 6.47
C VAL A 589 29.64 8.48 6.09
N ASP A 590 29.59 8.87 4.82
CA ASP A 590 28.61 9.81 4.27
C ASP A 590 28.74 11.28 4.74
N ILE A 591 29.72 11.98 4.17
CA ILE A 591 30.07 13.36 4.51
C ILE A 591 29.13 14.44 3.91
N ASP A 592 28.08 14.03 3.19
CA ASP A 592 27.25 14.93 2.37
C ASP A 592 26.50 16.00 3.17
N THR A 593 26.32 15.79 4.46
CA THR A 593 25.61 16.69 5.37
C THR A 593 26.54 17.46 6.30
N LEU A 594 27.86 17.31 6.15
CA LEU A 594 28.84 17.96 7.01
C LEU A 594 28.61 19.49 7.02
N SER A 595 28.45 20.03 8.22
CA SER A 595 28.22 21.45 8.46
C SER A 595 29.27 21.99 9.42
N SER A 596 29.71 23.23 9.22
CA SER A 596 30.63 23.92 10.14
C SER A 596 29.94 25.00 10.98
N SER A 597 28.61 25.08 10.89
CA SER A 597 27.81 26.18 11.46
C SER A 597 26.67 25.71 12.35
N ASP A 598 26.60 24.41 12.64
CA ASP A 598 25.54 23.80 13.42
C ASP A 598 25.96 23.52 14.87
N ASP A 599 24.95 23.22 15.68
CA ASP A 599 25.11 22.79 17.06
C ASP A 599 25.48 21.30 17.12
N TYR A 600 26.48 20.97 17.93
CA TYR A 600 26.97 19.60 18.11
C TYR A 600 25.91 18.63 18.65
N MET A 601 24.85 19.16 19.26
CA MET A 601 23.68 18.39 19.68
C MET A 601 22.93 17.71 18.54
N VAL A 602 23.04 18.22 17.31
CA VAL A 602 22.39 17.61 16.13
C VAL A 602 22.87 16.16 15.95
N ASP A 603 24.18 15.92 16.03
CA ASP A 603 24.73 14.57 15.85
C ASP A 603 24.32 13.63 16.99
N TYR A 604 24.39 14.10 18.24
CA TYR A 604 23.96 13.31 19.40
C TYR A 604 22.46 12.99 19.36
N GLY A 605 21.63 13.96 18.95
CA GLY A 605 20.18 13.76 18.83
C GLY A 605 19.83 12.73 17.77
N LEU A 606 20.45 12.79 16.59
CA LEU A 606 20.27 11.82 15.50
C LEU A 606 20.78 10.43 15.88
N LEU A 607 21.91 10.34 16.58
CA LEU A 607 22.44 9.06 17.01
C LEU A 607 21.54 8.39 18.06
N LEU A 608 21.08 9.16 19.05
CA LEU A 608 20.23 8.62 20.12
C LEU A 608 18.85 8.24 19.60
N GLU A 609 18.22 9.03 18.73
CA GLU A 609 16.94 8.63 18.14
C GLU A 609 17.09 7.36 17.29
N ASP A 610 18.17 7.26 16.51
CA ASP A 610 18.38 6.12 15.62
C ASP A 610 18.63 4.84 16.42
N VAL A 611 19.47 4.88 17.46
CA VAL A 611 19.72 3.71 18.32
C VAL A 611 18.48 3.33 19.12
N MET A 612 17.72 4.32 19.61
CA MET A 612 16.61 4.04 20.53
C MET A 612 15.32 3.63 19.82
N ILE A 613 15.01 4.28 18.70
CA ILE A 613 13.75 4.10 17.98
C ILE A 613 13.99 3.40 16.65
N TYR A 614 14.85 3.95 15.78
CA TYR A 614 14.94 3.49 14.39
C TYR A 614 15.52 2.08 14.20
N GLN A 615 16.65 1.77 14.86
CA GLN A 615 17.30 0.47 14.76
C GLN A 615 16.43 -0.67 15.27
N SER A 616 15.62 -0.36 16.28
CA SER A 616 14.76 -1.34 16.89
C SER A 616 13.71 -1.84 15.88
N LEU A 617 13.43 -1.09 14.81
CA LEU A 617 12.41 -1.41 13.81
C LEU A 617 12.80 -2.58 12.89
N PRO A 618 11.88 -3.52 12.60
CA PRO A 618 12.14 -4.61 11.67
C PRO A 618 12.48 -4.10 10.27
N ARG A 619 13.62 -4.56 9.73
CA ARG A 619 13.98 -4.43 8.32
C ARG A 619 14.30 -5.79 7.69
N GLY A 620 13.90 -5.96 6.44
CA GLY A 620 14.17 -7.17 5.65
C GLY A 620 13.56 -8.42 6.27
N ASP A 621 14.14 -9.59 6.03
CA ASP A 621 13.62 -10.91 6.44
C ASP A 621 13.50 -11.12 7.97
N LYS A 622 13.94 -10.14 8.77
CA LYS A 622 13.80 -10.09 10.24
C LYS A 622 12.52 -9.39 10.72
N VAL A 623 11.44 -9.40 9.93
CA VAL A 623 10.07 -8.90 10.28
C VAL A 623 9.51 -9.49 11.60
N ARG A 624 10.15 -10.51 12.19
CA ARG A 624 9.61 -11.29 13.31
C ARG A 624 9.91 -10.77 14.72
N GLN A 625 10.48 -9.58 14.89
CA GLN A 625 10.86 -9.10 16.24
C GLN A 625 9.84 -8.18 16.92
N LEU A 626 8.93 -7.53 16.18
CA LEU A 626 7.87 -6.69 16.78
C LEU A 626 6.47 -7.17 16.40
N ASP A 627 5.64 -7.43 17.41
CA ASP A 627 4.21 -7.58 17.20
C ASP A 627 3.57 -6.18 17.10
N TRP A 628 3.42 -5.71 15.88
CA TRP A 628 2.80 -4.41 15.56
C TRP A 628 1.33 -4.32 16.00
N ASN A 629 0.70 -5.41 16.43
CA ASN A 629 -0.64 -5.41 17.03
C ASN A 629 -0.68 -4.81 18.45
N ILE A 630 0.49 -4.65 19.09
CA ILE A 630 0.58 -4.02 20.42
C ILE A 630 0.32 -2.50 20.33
N ILE A 631 0.62 -1.87 19.20
CA ILE A 631 0.32 -0.45 18.96
C ILE A 631 -1.17 -0.33 18.60
N ARG A 632 -1.92 0.35 19.46
CA ARG A 632 -3.36 0.56 19.29
C ARG A 632 -3.63 1.98 18.83
N THR A 633 -4.35 2.11 17.72
CA THR A 633 -4.79 3.39 17.16
C THR A 633 -6.28 3.33 16.90
N ASN A 634 -7.05 4.28 17.44
CA ASN A 634 -8.48 4.38 17.14
C ASN A 634 -8.71 5.48 16.10
N ALA A 635 -9.20 5.11 14.91
CA ALA A 635 -9.68 6.04 13.90
C ALA A 635 -11.06 5.69 13.32
N ALA A 636 -11.65 4.55 13.67
CA ALA A 636 -12.92 4.10 13.11
C ALA A 636 -13.96 3.88 14.21
N ASP A 637 -15.16 4.40 13.99
CA ASP A 637 -16.44 4.01 14.57
C ASP A 637 -17.07 4.74 15.76
N THR A 638 -16.53 5.86 16.28
CA THR A 638 -17.35 6.68 17.21
C THR A 638 -17.21 8.18 16.99
N ALA A 639 -18.36 8.85 16.93
CA ALA A 639 -18.53 10.27 16.63
C ALA A 639 -18.01 11.25 17.72
N ALA A 640 -17.06 10.82 18.56
CA ALA A 640 -16.46 11.63 19.62
C ALA A 640 -15.02 11.13 19.91
N LEU A 641 -14.00 11.95 20.10
CA LEU A 641 -13.68 13.30 19.63
C LEU A 641 -12.14 13.53 19.68
N GLU A 642 -11.31 12.50 19.90
CA GLU A 642 -9.85 12.68 20.12
C GLU A 642 -9.05 11.53 19.48
N SER A 643 -7.99 11.86 18.73
CA SER A 643 -7.07 10.86 18.18
C SER A 643 -6.30 10.21 19.33
N HIS A 644 -6.37 8.87 19.45
CA HIS A 644 -5.69 8.13 20.51
C HIS A 644 -4.69 7.14 19.94
N ILE A 645 -3.47 7.18 20.46
CA ILE A 645 -2.43 6.19 20.23
C ILE A 645 -1.92 5.64 21.57
N ALA A 646 -1.81 4.32 21.65
CA ALA A 646 -1.19 3.65 22.77
C ALA A 646 -0.11 2.68 22.28
N TYR A 647 1.07 2.78 22.90
CA TYR A 647 2.19 1.88 22.70
C TYR A 647 2.90 1.64 24.03
N PRO A 648 3.52 0.47 24.23
CA PRO A 648 4.25 0.19 25.46
C PRO A 648 5.34 1.26 25.68
N PRO A 649 5.62 1.64 26.94
CA PRO A 649 6.50 2.76 27.29
C PRO A 649 7.90 2.69 26.67
N PHE A 650 8.32 1.53 26.18
CA PHE A 650 9.16 1.41 25.00
C PHE A 650 8.77 0.10 24.30
N PRO A 651 8.62 0.05 22.96
CA PRO A 651 8.34 -1.21 22.25
C PRO A 651 9.49 -2.23 22.32
N TYR A 652 10.66 -1.87 22.87
CA TYR A 652 11.85 -2.72 22.90
C TYR A 652 12.55 -2.76 24.26
N LYS A 653 13.04 -3.97 24.59
CA LYS A 653 13.88 -4.28 25.76
C LYS A 653 15.35 -4.54 25.34
N SER A 654 15.94 -3.71 24.47
CA SER A 654 17.39 -3.80 24.23
C SER A 654 18.12 -3.15 25.41
N GLU A 655 18.63 -3.98 26.30
CA GLU A 655 19.49 -3.52 27.40
C GLU A 655 20.73 -2.81 26.84
N SER A 656 21.23 -3.23 25.66
CA SER A 656 22.40 -2.59 25.06
C SER A 656 22.14 -1.16 24.61
N ALA A 657 20.99 -0.89 23.98
CA ALA A 657 20.58 0.47 23.58
C ALA A 657 20.42 1.38 24.81
N MET A 658 19.80 0.87 25.88
CA MET A 658 19.64 1.59 27.16
C MET A 658 20.98 1.96 27.80
N LEU A 659 21.88 0.98 27.91
CA LEU A 659 23.22 1.22 28.44
C LEU A 659 24.02 2.17 27.56
N PHE A 660 23.91 2.05 26.23
CA PHE A 660 24.56 2.95 25.28
C PHE A 660 24.08 4.39 25.44
N GLN A 661 22.76 4.63 25.49
CA GLN A 661 22.18 5.95 25.78
C GLN A 661 22.76 6.52 27.08
N LYS A 662 22.74 5.73 28.17
CA LYS A 662 23.23 6.15 29.47
C LYS A 662 24.71 6.57 29.44
N TYR A 663 25.59 5.76 28.85
CA TYR A 663 27.01 6.08 28.76
C TYR A 663 27.30 7.23 27.82
N MET A 664 26.61 7.31 26.68
CA MET A 664 26.73 8.43 25.74
C MET A 664 26.33 9.75 26.39
N LEU A 665 25.24 9.79 27.16
CA LEU A 665 24.81 10.98 27.91
C LEU A 665 25.85 11.41 28.94
N GLY A 666 26.47 10.46 29.64
CA GLY A 666 27.56 10.77 30.58
C GLY A 666 28.78 11.40 29.90
N HIS A 667 29.16 10.93 28.71
CA HIS A 667 30.25 11.53 27.93
C HIS A 667 29.87 12.90 27.34
N LEU A 668 28.61 13.06 26.90
CA LEU A 668 28.08 14.32 26.42
C LEU A 668 28.06 15.38 27.53
N GLU A 669 27.63 15.02 28.74
CA GLU A 669 27.65 15.90 29.89
C GLU A 669 29.08 16.37 30.21
N GLN A 670 30.05 15.46 30.24
CA GLN A 670 31.47 15.81 30.44
C GLN A 670 31.96 16.80 29.37
N TYR A 671 31.58 16.58 28.10
CA TYR A 671 31.95 17.47 27.02
C TYR A 671 31.30 18.85 27.17
N ALA A 672 30.00 18.91 27.45
CA ALA A 672 29.27 20.16 27.68
C ALA A 672 29.84 20.97 28.86
N VAL A 673 30.20 20.29 29.96
CA VAL A 673 30.89 20.92 31.10
C VAL A 673 32.24 21.50 30.65
N SER A 674 33.02 20.74 29.88
CA SER A 674 34.33 21.19 29.37
C SER A 674 34.24 22.42 28.46
N THR A 675 33.14 22.55 27.70
CA THR A 675 32.88 23.68 26.80
C THR A 675 32.09 24.82 27.47
N LYS A 676 31.74 24.67 28.75
CA LYS A 676 30.93 25.60 29.57
C LYS A 676 29.51 25.80 29.04
N ASP A 677 28.95 24.78 28.40
CA ASP A 677 27.60 24.78 27.87
C ASP A 677 26.59 24.36 28.94
N ARG A 678 25.79 25.31 29.43
CA ARG A 678 24.82 25.08 30.52
C ARG A 678 23.45 24.61 30.04
N ASN A 679 23.12 24.82 28.76
CA ASN A 679 21.79 24.55 28.21
C ASN A 679 21.78 23.33 27.28
N TRP A 680 22.85 22.54 27.33
CA TRP A 680 23.10 21.36 26.50
C TRP A 680 21.93 20.36 26.57
N LYS A 681 21.43 20.08 27.79
CA LYS A 681 20.34 19.12 28.03
C LYS A 681 19.05 19.56 27.33
N SER A 682 18.68 20.84 27.42
CA SER A 682 17.48 21.36 26.75
C SER A 682 17.59 21.29 25.22
N ARG A 683 18.78 21.53 24.66
CA ARG A 683 19.01 21.42 23.22
C ARG A 683 19.08 19.98 22.74
N LEU A 684 19.53 19.04 23.57
CA LEU A 684 19.49 17.62 23.23
C LEU A 684 18.04 17.13 23.03
N TRP A 685 17.11 17.50 23.91
CA TRP A 685 15.69 17.15 23.76
C TRP A 685 15.12 17.69 22.45
N LEU A 686 15.49 18.93 22.09
CA LEU A 686 15.11 19.54 20.83
C LEU A 686 15.74 18.83 19.62
N ALA A 687 17.00 18.42 19.72
CA ALA A 687 17.72 17.69 18.67
C ALA A 687 17.12 16.30 18.42
N ILE A 688 16.76 15.57 19.49
CA ILE A 688 16.11 14.26 19.38
C ILE A 688 14.72 14.41 18.76
N ALA A 689 13.91 15.37 19.22
CA ALA A 689 12.59 15.62 18.61
C ALA A 689 12.68 16.01 17.13
N ARG A 690 13.69 16.82 16.76
CA ARG A 690 14.01 17.11 15.36
C ARG A 690 14.36 15.84 14.58
N GLY A 691 15.20 14.97 15.14
CA GLY A 691 15.60 13.70 14.53
C GLY A 691 14.40 12.77 14.28
N LEU A 692 13.51 12.61 15.26
CA LEU A 692 12.29 11.79 15.14
C LEU A 692 11.33 12.30 14.05
N LEU A 693 11.16 13.62 13.95
CA LEU A 693 10.32 14.22 12.89
C LEU A 693 10.98 14.12 11.51
N LEU A 694 12.30 14.27 11.43
CA LEU A 694 13.05 14.09 10.19
C LEU A 694 12.99 12.63 9.73
N LEU A 695 13.07 11.68 10.65
CA LEU A 695 12.87 10.27 10.38
C LEU A 695 11.49 10.04 9.74
N ALA A 696 10.44 10.56 10.37
CA ALA A 696 9.07 10.45 9.88
C ALA A 696 8.88 11.06 8.48
N SER A 697 9.52 12.20 8.18
CA SER A 697 9.42 12.83 6.86
C SER A 697 10.24 12.11 5.78
N ARG A 698 11.43 11.58 6.10
CA ARG A 698 12.28 10.83 5.15
C ARG A 698 11.66 9.53 4.65
N GLN A 699 10.68 8.96 5.36
CA GLN A 699 9.89 7.83 4.85
C GLN A 699 9.10 8.19 3.58
N LEU A 700 8.91 9.48 3.27
CA LEU A 700 8.34 9.95 2.01
C LEU A 700 9.31 9.80 0.83
N ASP A 701 10.60 10.03 1.06
CA ASP A 701 11.64 10.07 0.01
C ASP A 701 12.25 8.70 -0.30
N SER A 702 12.17 7.73 0.63
CA SER A 702 12.70 6.37 0.44
C SER A 702 11.95 5.53 -0.61
N THR A 703 10.88 6.09 -1.20
CA THR A 703 10.27 5.60 -2.45
C THR A 703 11.12 6.01 -3.66
N ALA A 704 12.34 5.49 -3.71
CA ALA A 704 13.14 5.39 -4.94
C ALA A 704 12.60 4.30 -5.90
N ILE A 705 11.28 4.11 -5.87
CA ILE A 705 10.51 3.48 -6.92
C ILE A 705 9.82 4.67 -7.59
N GLU A 706 9.94 4.80 -8.92
CA GLU A 706 9.15 5.74 -9.74
C GLU A 706 7.78 5.99 -9.13
N PRO A 707 7.24 7.23 -9.13
CA PRO A 707 6.02 7.60 -8.44
C PRO A 707 4.94 6.54 -8.69
N GLN A 708 4.88 5.56 -7.79
CA GLN A 708 4.06 4.39 -7.97
C GLN A 708 2.66 4.93 -7.77
N ARG A 709 1.91 4.87 -8.85
CA ARG A 709 0.46 5.09 -8.95
C ARG A 709 -0.19 5.10 -7.57
N ARG A 710 -0.53 6.33 -7.15
CA ARG A 710 -1.29 6.87 -6.01
C ARG A 710 -2.09 5.98 -5.02
N ASN A 711 -2.27 4.66 -5.19
CA ASN A 711 -3.22 3.86 -4.39
C ASN A 711 -2.68 2.54 -3.80
N SER A 712 -1.36 2.26 -3.81
CA SER A 712 -0.85 1.15 -2.98
C SER A 712 -0.85 1.58 -1.51
N SER A 713 -1.69 0.94 -0.68
CA SER A 713 -1.71 1.17 0.77
C SER A 713 -0.31 0.96 1.34
N ARG A 714 0.27 1.98 1.98
CA ARG A 714 1.56 1.86 2.68
C ARG A 714 1.46 0.73 3.70
N PRO A 715 2.54 -0.04 3.93
CA PRO A 715 2.54 -1.05 4.98
C PRO A 715 2.08 -0.45 6.32
N GLU A 716 1.11 -1.07 6.98
CA GLU A 716 0.56 -0.60 8.27
C GLU A 716 1.66 -0.33 9.31
N GLN A 717 2.76 -1.08 9.22
CA GLN A 717 3.95 -0.96 10.06
C GLN A 717 4.67 0.39 9.88
N GLU A 718 4.74 0.91 8.64
CA GLU A 718 5.33 2.23 8.36
C GLU A 718 4.47 3.35 8.94
N ILE A 719 3.14 3.24 8.84
CA ILE A 719 2.21 4.22 9.41
C ILE A 719 2.36 4.24 10.95
N LYS A 720 2.37 3.06 11.58
CA LYS A 720 2.54 2.92 13.04
C LYS A 720 3.89 3.47 13.52
N LEU A 721 4.97 3.22 12.79
CA LEU A 721 6.29 3.80 13.07
C LEU A 721 6.21 5.33 13.13
N ILE A 722 5.60 5.95 12.13
CA ILE A 722 5.59 7.40 11.98
C ILE A 722 4.72 8.03 13.06
N GLN A 723 3.61 7.38 13.42
CA GLN A 723 2.80 7.79 14.56
C GLN A 723 3.58 7.72 15.88
N VAL A 724 4.36 6.66 16.12
CA VAL A 724 5.22 6.54 17.33
C VAL A 724 6.31 7.63 17.33
N ALA A 725 7.00 7.84 16.21
CA ALA A 725 8.03 8.87 16.09
C ALA A 725 7.46 10.28 16.34
N CYS A 726 6.28 10.59 15.78
CA CYS A 726 5.59 11.86 16.02
C CYS A 726 5.12 11.99 17.48
N ALA A 727 4.59 10.92 18.08
CA ALA A 727 4.14 10.91 19.47
C ALA A 727 5.30 11.14 20.45
N GLU A 728 6.43 10.45 20.26
CA GLU A 728 7.64 10.63 21.05
C GLU A 728 8.27 12.02 20.86
N ALA A 729 8.28 12.54 19.62
CA ALA A 729 8.72 13.90 19.38
C ALA A 729 7.88 14.90 20.18
N VAL A 730 6.55 14.75 20.17
CA VAL A 730 5.66 15.65 20.91
C VAL A 730 5.82 15.52 22.42
N ARG A 731 6.00 14.31 22.96
CA ARG A 731 6.33 14.12 24.37
C ARG A 731 7.59 14.90 24.75
N LEU A 732 8.68 14.74 23.98
CA LEU A 732 9.95 15.43 24.23
C LEU A 732 9.81 16.96 24.14
N LEU A 733 9.07 17.47 23.15
CA LEU A 733 8.82 18.91 23.02
C LEU A 733 7.95 19.45 24.16
N HIS A 734 6.98 18.67 24.63
CA HIS A 734 6.15 19.03 25.77
C HIS A 734 6.95 19.12 27.07
N GLU A 735 7.71 18.08 27.40
CA GLU A 735 8.61 18.07 28.56
C GLU A 735 9.60 19.24 28.54
N LEU A 736 10.15 19.53 27.35
CA LEU A 736 11.04 20.67 27.15
C LEU A 736 10.35 22.01 27.43
N ILE A 737 9.15 22.24 26.91
CA ILE A 737 8.40 23.48 27.17
C ILE A 737 8.10 23.62 28.66
N VAL A 738 7.63 22.55 29.31
CA VAL A 738 7.34 22.56 30.74
C VAL A 738 8.60 22.92 31.52
N HIS A 739 9.75 22.32 31.22
CA HIS A 739 11.03 22.67 31.85
C HIS A 739 11.49 24.11 31.59
N LEU A 740 11.22 24.64 30.40
CA LEU A 740 11.57 26.00 30.03
C LEU A 740 10.62 27.06 30.62
N ASP A 741 9.44 26.66 31.10
CA ASP A 741 8.57 27.55 31.84
C ASP A 741 9.15 27.83 33.24
N ARG A 742 9.33 29.11 33.58
CA ARG A 742 9.87 29.52 34.88
C ARG A 742 8.92 29.21 36.03
N GLN A 743 7.63 29.01 35.75
CA GLN A 743 6.61 28.76 36.77
C GLN A 743 6.51 27.29 37.18
N SER A 744 7.02 26.36 36.37
CA SER A 744 6.80 24.92 36.58
C SER A 744 7.78 24.28 37.58
N ASN A 745 9.00 24.80 37.72
CA ASN A 745 10.10 24.19 38.48
C ASN A 745 10.37 22.70 38.15
N VAL A 746 9.92 22.19 37.00
CA VAL A 746 10.10 20.80 36.60
C VAL A 746 11.46 20.62 35.90
N SER A 747 12.25 19.64 36.34
CA SER A 747 13.49 19.24 35.66
C SER A 747 13.20 18.27 34.51
N LEU A 748 13.99 18.36 33.43
CA LEU A 748 13.98 17.32 32.39
C LEU A 748 14.41 15.98 32.97
N PRO A 749 13.81 14.85 32.55
CA PRO A 749 14.25 13.51 32.90
C PRO A 749 15.75 13.29 32.60
N ASP A 750 16.39 12.35 33.28
CA ASP A 750 17.81 12.05 33.04
C ASP A 750 18.05 11.34 31.72
N LEU A 751 17.08 10.53 31.28
CA LEU A 751 17.07 9.86 29.99
C LEU A 751 15.94 10.43 29.12
N PRO A 752 16.23 10.86 27.88
CA PRO A 752 15.20 11.22 26.91
C PRO A 752 14.21 10.08 26.68
N PHE A 753 14.70 8.84 26.72
CA PHE A 753 13.94 7.62 26.51
C PHE A 753 14.02 6.73 27.76
N PRO A 754 13.10 6.89 28.72
CA PRO A 754 13.11 6.15 29.98
C PRO A 754 12.55 4.72 29.80
N ASN A 755 13.09 3.76 30.56
CA ASN A 755 12.51 2.42 30.70
C ASN A 755 11.86 2.30 32.09
N PRO A 756 10.56 1.99 32.21
CA PRO A 756 9.90 1.89 33.51
C PRO A 756 10.36 0.68 34.36
N ASP A 757 11.07 -0.29 33.78
CA ASP A 757 11.57 -1.48 34.47
C ASP A 757 13.03 -1.33 34.98
N TYR A 758 13.67 -0.16 34.88
CA TYR A 758 15.06 0.11 35.31
C TYR A 758 15.23 1.31 36.25
#